data_AF-A0AAU4RTG6-F1
#
_entry.id   AF-A0AAU4RTG6-F1
#
_cell.length_a   1.000
_cell.length_b   1.000
_cell.length_c   1.000
_cell.angle_alpha   90.00
_cell.angle_beta   90.00
_cell.angle_gamma   90.00
#
_symmetry.space_group_name_H-M   'P 1'
#
loop_
_entity.id
_entity.type
_entity.pdbx_description
1 polymer ?
#
loop_
_entity_poly.entity_id
_entity_poly.type
_entity_poly.pdbx_seq_one_letter_code
_entity_poly.pdbx_strand_id
1 'polypeptide(L)'
;MIVNGTSKITASHRSRTAAVYLRQSTLIQVRDNTESTLRQYALGDEAVRLGWDREDVLVIDADLGLSGKFGQVREGFCDLVAKVCLGEVGAVFGLEVSRLARSSADFARLLELARLTDVLLIDDDGVYDLTNFNDRLLLGLKGSKSEAELHILSSRLQGAKRAAAERGDLRFPLPVGYVYDDEGECVIDPDMEVQAAIRDVFAAFAAGGSAYQVVAAFAGRRFPLRAYGGAWAGQLRWGKLTHARALGVLSNPCYAGTYVYGRNITRRRVLPDGSVRTSLTRVPREKWPVVLHDHHEGYWTWADFVAAEAKLKANCTHDGARPAREGLALCQGIMFCGSCGRPMTTRYHHDGQAVYGCSLSRADHEATATCRSIRADIVDDAVVAKLLATLGPGQIELALAAADEVAGRHTRSHRAAELAMERAQYDADRAERTFTAVDPENRMVARTLEARWEARLAALDQAQAALNTAREAKPALPDRSALQALAADLPGLWHASETSDRDRKRLLRTLISDVTLLPESDRARARVGVRWHAGATDELALTRPRLSADIRRTPAASRELIAALRPSHTDEQVVAALADAQLTTGTGRPYDVAAVKWVGYTYKIPAQVPFRDGEICVNQAAQILGITADAVYYWLTHGRLHARKDDGGRWCIPWNDQVEAACRRQIDTSGHLPPRPTTPPLTLPGEVSVQHGAALLGVVEHALYYWIRCGRLRARKDVGGRWCIPWNDQVEAACRDWITHPEQFIPTGRRPLPAEAARADEISIPEAAARLGVLDAAVRYQVRVGRLPAHRTPSGRIAIPWNDQVEVTLRADLDRPKHPGPTGPGSHPLPDTATARGELNVQQVAARLGVRAGAVYYWIARDSLDAHRAADGRLSIPWTSDNEAVCRQLAAQTMKSAPTTRTLTAGGAV
;
A
#
# COMPACT_ATOMS: atom_id res chain seq x y z
N MET A 1 -8.13 58.19 -32.03
CA MET A 1 -9.30 57.32 -32.24
C MET A 1 -10.54 58.00 -31.70
N ILE A 2 -11.67 57.90 -32.41
CA ILE A 2 -12.97 58.35 -31.93
C ILE A 2 -13.67 57.09 -31.40
N VAL A 3 -13.75 56.94 -30.09
CA VAL A 3 -14.50 55.85 -29.45
C VAL A 3 -16.00 56.07 -29.74
N ASN A 4 -16.70 55.07 -30.27
CA ASN A 4 -18.11 55.21 -30.58
C ASN A 4 -18.97 55.21 -29.31
N GLY A 5 -20.03 56.02 -29.27
CA GLY A 5 -21.00 56.02 -28.16
C GLY A 5 -20.58 56.82 -26.93
N THR A 6 -19.61 57.75 -27.03
CA THR A 6 -19.20 58.64 -25.92
C THR A 6 -20.35 59.49 -25.36
N SER A 7 -21.41 59.74 -26.13
CA SER A 7 -22.63 60.39 -25.65
C SER A 7 -23.38 59.61 -24.55
N LYS A 8 -23.07 58.33 -24.36
CA LYS A 8 -23.62 57.49 -23.27
C LYS A 8 -22.95 57.75 -21.92
N ILE A 9 -21.80 58.43 -21.92
CA ILE A 9 -21.08 58.80 -20.69
C ILE A 9 -21.78 60.01 -20.06
N THR A 10 -22.21 59.88 -18.80
CA THR A 10 -22.96 60.90 -18.07
C THR A 10 -22.13 61.43 -16.90
N ALA A 11 -22.59 62.52 -16.27
CA ALA A 11 -21.96 63.03 -15.05
C ALA A 11 -21.99 61.99 -13.91
N SER A 12 -23.05 61.17 -13.82
CA SER A 12 -23.16 60.07 -12.84
C SER A 12 -22.10 58.98 -13.04
N HIS A 13 -21.71 58.71 -14.29
CA HIS A 13 -20.62 57.78 -14.59
C HIS A 13 -19.26 58.37 -14.21
N ARG A 14 -19.06 59.68 -14.42
CA ARG A 14 -17.78 60.38 -14.15
C ARG A 14 -17.55 60.68 -12.68
N SER A 15 -18.60 60.80 -11.88
CA SER A 15 -18.50 60.98 -10.42
C SER A 15 -18.12 59.69 -9.67
N ARG A 16 -17.86 58.60 -10.40
CA ARG A 16 -17.52 57.27 -9.90
C ARG A 16 -16.25 56.79 -10.59
N THR A 17 -15.52 55.87 -9.95
CA THR A 17 -14.20 55.42 -10.40
C THR A 17 -14.24 54.80 -11.80
N ALA A 18 -13.27 55.15 -12.65
CA ALA A 18 -12.96 54.44 -13.88
C ALA A 18 -11.96 53.31 -13.59
N ALA A 19 -12.40 52.06 -13.68
CA ALA A 19 -11.55 50.90 -13.42
C ALA A 19 -10.92 50.37 -14.72
N VAL A 20 -9.59 50.39 -14.81
CA VAL A 20 -8.81 49.79 -15.90
C VAL A 20 -8.32 48.43 -15.45
N TYR A 21 -8.81 47.36 -16.08
CA TYR A 21 -8.44 46.01 -15.70
C TYR A 21 -7.44 45.40 -16.69
N LEU A 22 -6.23 45.12 -16.21
CA LEU A 22 -5.12 44.63 -17.03
C LEU A 22 -5.07 43.10 -17.00
N ARG A 23 -4.82 42.48 -18.17
CA ARG A 23 -4.75 41.04 -18.33
C ARG A 23 -3.66 40.60 -19.30
N GLN A 24 -2.77 39.73 -18.82
CA GLN A 24 -1.86 38.93 -19.67
C GLN A 24 -1.67 37.51 -19.13
N SER A 25 -1.63 36.54 -20.05
CA SER A 25 -1.86 35.12 -19.75
C SER A 25 -0.65 34.37 -19.19
N THR A 26 0.58 34.90 -19.27
CA THR A 26 1.79 34.22 -18.76
C THR A 26 2.92 35.21 -18.42
N LEU A 27 3.75 34.89 -17.42
CA LEU A 27 4.96 35.65 -17.07
C LEU A 27 5.95 35.82 -18.23
N ILE A 28 5.97 34.87 -19.18
CA ILE A 28 6.78 34.95 -20.40
C ILE A 28 6.24 36.03 -21.33
N GLN A 29 4.93 36.11 -21.51
CA GLN A 29 4.31 37.17 -22.32
C GLN A 29 4.50 38.56 -21.72
N VAL A 30 4.52 38.68 -20.38
CA VAL A 30 4.80 39.95 -19.69
C VAL A 30 6.24 40.43 -19.94
N ARG A 31 7.19 39.50 -20.07
CA ARG A 31 8.60 39.82 -20.38
C ARG A 31 8.85 40.13 -21.84
N ASP A 32 8.24 39.37 -22.75
CA ASP A 32 8.59 39.38 -24.17
C ASP A 32 7.64 40.22 -25.04
N ASN A 33 6.43 40.56 -24.57
CA ASN A 33 5.44 41.37 -25.32
C ASN A 33 5.14 42.72 -24.62
N THR A 34 6.17 43.54 -24.46
CA THR A 34 6.11 44.85 -23.80
C THR A 34 5.08 45.81 -24.42
N GLU A 35 4.93 45.80 -25.75
CA GLU A 35 3.96 46.63 -26.49
C GLU A 35 2.49 46.36 -26.10
N SER A 36 2.11 45.11 -25.86
CA SER A 36 0.75 44.77 -25.43
C SER A 36 0.47 45.26 -24.01
N THR A 37 1.48 45.20 -23.13
CA THR A 37 1.37 45.70 -21.76
C THR A 37 1.19 47.21 -21.75
N LEU A 38 2.01 47.93 -22.54
CA LEU A 38 1.95 49.38 -22.68
C LEU A 38 0.58 49.86 -23.18
N ARG A 39 -0.01 49.19 -24.19
CA ARG A 39 -1.35 49.52 -24.69
C ARG A 39 -2.45 49.36 -23.63
N GLN A 40 -2.32 48.39 -22.73
CA GLN A 40 -3.31 48.19 -21.68
C GLN A 40 -3.20 49.28 -20.60
N TYR A 41 -1.99 49.67 -20.20
CA TYR A 41 -1.80 50.80 -19.27
C TYR A 41 -2.27 52.14 -19.87
N ALA A 42 -2.12 52.34 -21.19
CA ALA A 42 -2.60 53.53 -21.89
C ALA A 42 -4.12 53.75 -21.81
N LEU A 43 -4.90 52.73 -21.43
CA LEU A 43 -6.35 52.88 -21.19
C LEU A 43 -6.65 53.81 -20.00
N GLY A 44 -5.71 53.99 -19.07
CA GLY A 44 -5.84 54.99 -18.01
C GLY A 44 -5.82 56.43 -18.55
N ASP A 45 -5.00 56.69 -19.57
CA ASP A 45 -4.96 57.98 -20.25
C ASP A 45 -6.22 58.19 -21.10
N GLU A 46 -6.77 57.12 -21.65
CA GLU A 46 -8.06 57.14 -22.36
C GLU A 46 -9.23 57.48 -21.42
N ALA A 47 -9.27 56.92 -20.22
CA ALA A 47 -10.28 57.27 -19.21
C ALA A 47 -10.26 58.77 -18.89
N VAL A 48 -9.06 59.35 -18.72
CA VAL A 48 -8.91 60.80 -18.51
C VAL A 48 -9.41 61.59 -19.70
N ARG A 49 -9.07 61.18 -20.94
CA ARG A 49 -9.55 61.83 -22.16
C ARG A 49 -11.08 61.81 -22.29
N LEU A 50 -11.73 60.78 -21.76
CA LEU A 50 -13.20 60.65 -21.75
C LEU A 50 -13.88 61.41 -20.60
N GLY A 51 -13.11 62.08 -19.74
CA GLY A 51 -13.58 63.06 -18.76
C GLY A 51 -13.64 62.56 -17.30
N TRP A 52 -12.94 61.48 -16.96
CA TRP A 52 -12.66 61.14 -15.56
C TRP A 52 -11.45 61.90 -15.04
N ASP A 53 -11.49 62.33 -13.77
CA ASP A 53 -10.32 62.90 -13.13
C ASP A 53 -9.25 61.83 -12.90
N ARG A 54 -7.96 62.21 -12.98
CA ARG A 54 -6.84 61.25 -12.88
C ARG A 54 -6.86 60.49 -11.55
N GLU A 55 -7.33 61.13 -10.48
CA GLU A 55 -7.45 60.56 -9.13
C GLU A 55 -8.54 59.49 -9.04
N ASP A 56 -9.54 59.55 -9.93
CA ASP A 56 -10.65 58.58 -10.02
C ASP A 56 -10.40 57.46 -11.02
N VAL A 57 -9.19 57.35 -11.58
CA VAL A 57 -8.78 56.24 -12.47
C VAL A 57 -8.01 55.19 -11.67
N LEU A 58 -8.60 54.01 -11.50
CA LEU A 58 -8.01 52.87 -10.81
C LEU A 58 -7.47 51.86 -11.83
N VAL A 59 -6.16 51.59 -11.80
CA VAL A 59 -5.54 50.53 -12.61
C VAL A 59 -5.35 49.27 -11.76
N ILE A 60 -5.92 48.15 -12.21
CA ILE A 60 -5.85 46.85 -11.54
C ILE A 60 -4.94 45.92 -12.35
N ASP A 61 -3.71 45.70 -11.86
CA ASP A 61 -2.68 44.83 -12.48
C ASP A 61 -2.32 43.59 -11.66
N ALA A 62 -3.00 43.37 -10.53
CA ALA A 62 -2.74 42.26 -9.61
C ALA A 62 -2.80 40.87 -10.26
N ASP A 63 -3.47 40.73 -11.42
CA ASP A 63 -3.60 39.46 -12.15
C ASP A 63 -2.64 39.30 -13.34
N LEU A 64 -1.62 40.17 -13.50
CA LEU A 64 -0.62 40.04 -14.56
C LEU A 64 0.26 38.80 -14.37
N GLY A 65 0.48 38.05 -15.46
CA GLY A 65 1.38 36.89 -15.46
C GLY A 65 0.80 35.62 -14.83
N LEU A 66 -0.43 35.65 -14.32
CA LEU A 66 -1.10 34.47 -13.77
C LEU A 66 -1.59 33.53 -14.89
N SER A 67 -0.86 32.42 -15.08
CA SER A 67 -1.21 31.40 -16.07
C SER A 67 -2.49 30.66 -15.70
N GLY A 68 -3.38 30.51 -16.67
CA GLY A 68 -4.71 29.98 -16.48
C GLY A 68 -4.81 28.50 -16.12
N LYS A 69 -4.46 28.12 -14.89
CA LYS A 69 -4.89 26.84 -14.27
C LYS A 69 -6.31 26.99 -13.70
N PHE A 70 -7.18 26.01 -13.92
CA PHE A 70 -8.56 26.03 -13.40
C PHE A 70 -8.49 26.06 -11.86
N GLY A 71 -9.22 26.98 -11.21
CA GLY A 71 -9.28 27.08 -9.74
C GLY A 71 -8.28 28.02 -9.05
N GLN A 72 -7.52 28.84 -9.78
CA GLN A 72 -6.79 29.96 -9.17
C GLN A 72 -7.72 31.17 -8.98
N VAL A 73 -7.79 31.67 -7.75
CA VAL A 73 -8.52 32.90 -7.38
C VAL A 73 -7.79 34.09 -8.01
N ARG A 74 -8.53 34.95 -8.71
CA ARG A 74 -8.02 36.17 -9.35
C ARG A 74 -8.37 37.34 -8.45
N GLU A 75 -7.44 37.71 -7.58
CA GLU A 75 -7.70 38.74 -6.56
C GLU A 75 -8.05 40.08 -7.21
N GLY A 76 -7.38 40.46 -8.30
CA GLY A 76 -7.69 41.71 -9.03
C GLY A 76 -9.08 41.69 -9.70
N PHE A 77 -9.48 40.58 -10.31
CA PHE A 77 -10.81 40.44 -10.89
C PHE A 77 -11.90 40.39 -9.82
N CYS A 78 -11.65 39.73 -8.68
CA CYS A 78 -12.55 39.72 -7.55
C CYS A 78 -12.73 41.12 -6.95
N ASP A 79 -11.66 41.90 -6.84
CA ASP A 79 -11.70 43.30 -6.40
C ASP A 79 -12.52 44.16 -7.38
N LEU A 80 -12.26 44.05 -8.69
CA LEU A 80 -13.05 44.73 -9.72
C LEU A 80 -14.55 44.42 -9.57
N VAL A 81 -14.90 43.14 -9.48
CA VAL A 81 -16.30 42.71 -9.35
C VAL A 81 -16.91 43.24 -8.05
N ALA A 82 -16.16 43.23 -6.94
CA ALA A 82 -16.63 43.78 -5.67
C ALA A 82 -16.93 45.28 -5.75
N LYS A 83 -16.03 46.06 -6.36
CA LYS A 83 -16.20 47.50 -6.56
C LYS A 83 -17.38 47.85 -7.48
N VAL A 84 -17.59 47.03 -8.52
CA VAL A 84 -18.79 47.12 -9.36
C VAL A 84 -20.05 46.85 -8.54
N CYS A 85 -20.08 45.79 -7.72
CA CYS A 85 -21.22 45.46 -6.85
C CYS A 85 -21.53 46.56 -5.82
N LEU A 86 -20.52 47.25 -5.31
CA LEU A 86 -20.67 48.35 -4.35
C LEU A 86 -21.13 49.66 -5.02
N GLY A 87 -21.19 49.71 -6.36
CA GLY A 87 -21.57 50.91 -7.11
C GLY A 87 -20.48 51.98 -7.13
N GLU A 88 -19.26 51.67 -6.73
CA GLU A 88 -18.11 52.60 -6.69
C GLU A 88 -17.56 52.91 -8.08
N VAL A 89 -17.78 51.99 -9.02
CA VAL A 89 -17.26 52.09 -10.40
C VAL A 89 -18.32 52.71 -11.30
N GLY A 90 -17.92 53.63 -12.18
CA GLY A 90 -18.78 54.22 -13.21
C GLY A 90 -18.49 53.68 -14.61
N ALA A 91 -17.27 53.22 -14.86
CA ALA A 91 -16.89 52.55 -16.11
C ALA A 91 -15.76 51.52 -15.89
N VAL A 92 -15.79 50.43 -16.65
CA VAL A 92 -14.70 49.44 -16.73
C VAL A 92 -14.08 49.46 -18.11
N PHE A 93 -12.76 49.66 -18.16
CA PHE A 93 -11.97 49.72 -19.38
C PHE A 93 -11.19 48.43 -19.62
N GLY A 94 -11.17 47.98 -20.87
CA GLY A 94 -10.31 46.89 -21.32
C GLY A 94 -10.09 46.93 -22.83
N LEU A 95 -8.94 46.44 -23.31
CA LEU A 95 -8.66 46.42 -24.76
C LEU A 95 -9.73 45.68 -25.56
N GLU A 96 -10.17 44.54 -25.05
CA GLU A 96 -11.36 43.84 -25.50
C GLU A 96 -12.14 43.41 -24.27
N VAL A 97 -13.26 44.09 -24.01
CA VAL A 97 -14.11 43.84 -22.84
C VAL A 97 -14.57 42.39 -22.78
N SER A 98 -14.81 41.75 -23.94
CA SER A 98 -15.15 40.33 -24.06
C SER A 98 -14.08 39.35 -23.54
N ARG A 99 -12.83 39.81 -23.32
CA ARG A 99 -11.69 39.01 -22.83
C ARG A 99 -11.29 39.32 -21.39
N LEU A 100 -11.97 40.25 -20.71
CA LEU A 100 -11.71 40.60 -19.30
C LEU A 100 -11.83 39.38 -18.40
N ALA A 101 -12.94 38.65 -18.54
CA ALA A 101 -13.21 37.44 -17.79
C ALA A 101 -12.59 36.20 -18.45
N ARG A 102 -12.35 35.17 -17.65
CA ARG A 102 -11.64 33.96 -18.10
C ARG A 102 -12.57 32.84 -18.54
N SER A 103 -13.82 32.91 -18.12
CA SER A 103 -14.91 32.05 -18.56
C SER A 103 -16.07 32.90 -19.05
N SER A 104 -16.88 32.33 -19.95
CA SER A 104 -18.14 32.95 -20.38
C SER A 104 -19.10 33.17 -19.21
N ALA A 105 -19.03 32.32 -18.18
CA ALA A 105 -19.81 32.47 -16.95
C ALA A 105 -19.39 33.71 -16.13
N ASP A 106 -18.08 33.91 -15.91
CA ASP A 106 -17.57 35.09 -15.20
C ASP A 106 -17.84 36.38 -15.97
N PHE A 107 -17.77 36.32 -17.31
CA PHE A 107 -18.10 37.46 -18.16
C PHE A 107 -19.59 37.79 -18.06
N ALA A 108 -20.46 36.79 -18.19
CA ALA A 108 -21.90 36.97 -18.05
C ALA A 108 -22.27 37.56 -16.67
N ARG A 109 -21.61 37.10 -15.61
CA ARG A 109 -21.79 37.65 -14.26
C ARG A 109 -21.38 39.12 -14.18
N LEU A 110 -20.26 39.51 -14.78
CA LEU A 110 -19.86 40.92 -14.84
C LEU A 110 -20.88 41.77 -15.62
N LEU A 111 -21.39 41.28 -16.76
CA LEU A 111 -22.44 41.97 -17.52
C LEU A 111 -23.73 42.15 -16.70
N GLU A 112 -24.10 41.15 -15.91
CA GLU A 112 -25.30 41.22 -15.07
C GLU A 112 -25.14 42.26 -13.95
N LEU A 113 -23.99 42.25 -13.28
CA LEU A 113 -23.69 43.19 -12.19
C LEU A 113 -23.60 44.63 -12.72
N ALA A 114 -22.84 44.84 -13.80
CA ALA A 114 -22.69 46.16 -14.40
C ALA A 114 -24.02 46.76 -14.90
N ARG A 115 -24.97 45.92 -15.34
CA ARG A 115 -26.34 46.35 -15.64
C ARG A 115 -27.10 46.84 -14.40
N LEU A 116 -26.95 46.14 -13.27
CA LEU A 116 -27.66 46.46 -12.04
C LEU A 116 -27.11 47.72 -11.36
N THR A 117 -25.84 48.03 -11.58
CA THR A 117 -25.13 49.12 -10.91
C THR A 117 -24.80 50.31 -11.82
N ASP A 118 -25.41 50.36 -13.01
CA ASP A 118 -25.25 51.46 -13.98
C ASP A 118 -23.76 51.71 -14.30
N VAL A 119 -23.06 50.65 -14.68
CA VAL A 119 -21.63 50.68 -15.02
C VAL A 119 -21.45 50.48 -16.51
N LEU A 120 -20.73 51.40 -17.13
CA LEU A 120 -20.36 51.30 -18.55
C LEU A 120 -19.21 50.32 -18.75
N LEU A 121 -19.23 49.58 -19.86
CA LEU A 121 -18.06 48.85 -20.31
C LEU A 121 -17.48 49.54 -21.54
N ILE A 122 -16.16 49.73 -21.58
CA ILE A 122 -15.51 50.51 -22.63
C ILE A 122 -14.34 49.70 -23.20
N ASP A 123 -14.40 49.44 -24.50
CA ASP A 123 -13.29 48.91 -25.30
C ASP A 123 -12.93 49.86 -26.45
N ASP A 124 -11.94 49.47 -27.24
CA ASP A 124 -11.45 50.30 -28.37
C ASP A 124 -12.53 50.51 -29.46
N ASP A 125 -13.54 49.63 -29.53
CA ASP A 125 -14.63 49.72 -30.50
C ASP A 125 -15.75 50.66 -30.04
N GLY A 126 -15.97 50.82 -28.72
CA GLY A 126 -17.01 51.70 -28.21
C GLY A 126 -17.35 51.61 -26.72
N VAL A 127 -18.30 52.48 -26.32
CA VAL A 127 -18.92 52.53 -24.99
C VAL A 127 -20.23 51.74 -25.00
N TYR A 128 -20.36 50.78 -24.08
CA TYR A 128 -21.54 49.93 -23.93
C TYR A 128 -22.26 50.22 -22.62
N ASP A 129 -23.55 50.50 -22.74
CA ASP A 129 -24.49 50.61 -21.63
C ASP A 129 -25.36 49.36 -21.58
N LEU A 130 -25.24 48.59 -20.49
CA LEU A 130 -25.91 47.30 -20.36
C LEU A 130 -27.40 47.41 -20.01
N THR A 131 -27.89 48.61 -19.73
CA THR A 131 -29.33 48.90 -19.68
C THR A 131 -29.94 48.95 -21.08
N ASN A 132 -29.12 49.23 -22.11
CA ASN A 132 -29.51 49.18 -23.52
C ASN A 132 -29.49 47.74 -24.06
N PHE A 133 -30.61 47.32 -24.65
CA PHE A 133 -30.76 45.98 -25.23
C PHE A 133 -29.73 45.69 -26.34
N ASN A 134 -29.46 46.65 -27.23
CA ASN A 134 -28.57 46.46 -28.38
C ASN A 134 -27.12 46.27 -27.95
N ASP A 135 -26.66 47.05 -26.96
CA ASP A 135 -25.31 46.91 -26.41
C ASP A 135 -25.13 45.57 -25.70
N ARG A 136 -26.16 45.11 -24.99
CA ARG A 136 -26.21 43.76 -24.39
C ARG A 136 -26.10 42.65 -25.42
N LEU A 137 -26.88 42.73 -26.50
CA LEU A 137 -26.86 41.74 -27.57
C LEU A 137 -25.48 41.71 -28.24
N LEU A 138 -24.92 42.90 -28.53
CA LEU A 138 -23.61 43.04 -29.14
C LEU A 138 -22.50 42.46 -28.27
N LEU A 139 -22.50 42.74 -26.96
CA LEU A 139 -21.52 42.18 -26.02
C LEU A 139 -21.70 40.66 -25.84
N GLY A 140 -22.93 40.15 -25.83
CA GLY A 140 -23.19 38.71 -25.83
C GLY A 140 -22.66 38.00 -27.08
N LEU A 141 -22.84 38.62 -28.26
CA LEU A 141 -22.28 38.15 -29.53
C LEU A 141 -20.75 38.23 -29.54
N LYS A 142 -20.15 39.34 -29.07
CA LYS A 142 -18.69 39.48 -28.93
C LYS A 142 -18.10 38.40 -28.00
N GLY A 143 -18.77 38.12 -26.87
CA GLY A 143 -18.37 37.04 -25.95
C GLY A 143 -18.37 35.67 -26.63
N SER A 144 -19.46 35.33 -27.32
CA SER A 144 -19.59 34.04 -28.04
C SER A 144 -18.57 33.92 -29.19
N LYS A 145 -18.34 35.01 -29.93
CA LYS A 145 -17.33 35.08 -30.99
C LYS A 145 -15.92 34.84 -30.45
N SER A 146 -15.57 35.47 -29.33
CA SER A 146 -14.27 35.29 -28.67
C SER A 146 -14.01 33.83 -28.26
N GLU A 147 -15.04 33.14 -27.73
CA GLU A 147 -14.96 31.71 -27.42
C GLU A 147 -14.77 30.86 -28.69
N ALA A 148 -15.52 31.16 -29.75
CA ALA A 148 -15.40 30.48 -31.04
C ALA A 148 -14.02 30.69 -31.68
N GLU A 149 -13.46 31.90 -31.65
CA GLU A 149 -12.11 32.20 -32.12
C GLU A 149 -11.05 31.38 -31.37
N LEU A 150 -11.13 31.34 -30.04
CA LEU A 150 -10.23 30.52 -29.22
C LEU A 150 -10.35 29.03 -29.56
N HIS A 151 -11.57 28.54 -29.79
CA HIS A 151 -11.80 27.17 -30.23
C HIS A 151 -11.17 26.90 -31.60
N ILE A 152 -11.36 27.79 -32.59
CA ILE A 152 -10.79 27.65 -33.94
C ILE A 152 -9.26 27.69 -33.89
N LEU A 153 -8.67 28.62 -33.13
CA LEU A 153 -7.21 28.71 -32.96
C LEU A 153 -6.66 27.45 -32.30
N SER A 154 -7.30 26.97 -31.22
CA SER A 154 -6.93 25.73 -30.55
C SER A 154 -7.03 24.54 -31.50
N SER A 155 -8.13 24.43 -32.25
CA SER A 155 -8.36 23.36 -33.23
C SER A 155 -7.29 23.37 -34.33
N ARG A 156 -6.96 24.54 -34.89
CA ARG A 156 -5.88 24.70 -35.89
C ARG A 156 -4.52 24.31 -35.32
N LEU A 157 -4.21 24.73 -34.09
CA LEU A 157 -2.96 24.38 -33.42
C LEU A 157 -2.86 22.87 -33.15
N GLN A 158 -3.94 22.24 -32.68
CA GLN A 158 -3.96 20.79 -32.49
C GLN A 158 -3.87 20.03 -33.82
N GLY A 159 -4.54 20.52 -34.87
CA GLY A 159 -4.45 20.00 -36.22
C GLY A 159 -3.04 20.09 -36.78
N ALA A 160 -2.39 21.25 -36.70
CA ALA A 160 -1.01 21.45 -37.12
C ALA A 160 -0.03 20.57 -36.32
N LYS A 161 -0.22 20.48 -35.00
CA LYS A 161 0.56 19.59 -34.13
C LYS A 161 0.42 18.12 -34.52
N ARG A 162 -0.79 17.69 -34.84
CA ARG A 162 -1.07 16.32 -35.28
C ARG A 162 -0.47 16.03 -36.65
N ALA A 163 -0.62 16.94 -37.61
CA ALA A 163 -0.02 16.80 -38.94
C ALA A 163 1.51 16.75 -38.88
N ALA A 164 2.14 17.59 -38.04
CA ALA A 164 3.58 17.51 -37.78
C ALA A 164 3.97 16.20 -37.11
N ALA A 165 3.15 15.69 -36.17
CA ALA A 165 3.42 14.40 -35.56
C ALA A 165 3.30 13.23 -36.54
N GLU A 166 2.32 13.25 -37.43
CA GLU A 166 2.09 12.24 -38.47
C GLU A 166 3.24 12.17 -39.48
N ARG A 167 3.95 13.28 -39.71
CA ARG A 167 5.18 13.32 -40.52
C ARG A 167 6.46 12.96 -39.75
N GLY A 168 6.46 13.08 -38.42
CA GLY A 168 7.65 12.88 -37.57
C GLY A 168 8.31 14.19 -37.12
N ASP A 169 7.98 15.33 -37.74
CA ASP A 169 8.62 16.64 -37.50
C ASP A 169 8.33 17.27 -36.11
N LEU A 170 7.30 16.78 -35.40
CA LEU A 170 6.92 17.38 -34.12
C LEU A 170 7.97 17.10 -33.04
N ARG A 171 8.77 18.12 -32.72
CA ARG A 171 9.80 18.04 -31.69
C ARG A 171 9.21 17.92 -30.28
N PHE A 172 9.77 16.99 -29.52
CA PHE A 172 9.60 16.87 -28.07
C PHE A 172 10.96 16.61 -27.40
N PRO A 173 11.06 16.75 -26.07
CA PRO A 173 12.26 16.39 -25.34
C PRO A 173 12.67 14.93 -25.62
N LEU A 174 13.82 14.74 -26.27
CA LEU A 174 14.38 13.42 -26.61
C LEU A 174 14.92 12.75 -25.35
N PRO A 175 14.82 11.43 -25.17
CA PRO A 175 15.45 10.75 -24.05
C PRO A 175 16.99 10.86 -24.09
N VAL A 176 17.65 10.61 -22.96
CA VAL A 176 19.12 10.63 -22.87
C VAL A 176 19.72 9.57 -23.82
N GLY A 177 20.80 9.90 -24.52
CA GLY A 177 21.32 9.07 -25.62
C GLY A 177 20.92 9.54 -27.01
N TYR A 178 20.05 10.56 -27.11
CA TYR A 178 19.73 11.25 -28.35
C TYR A 178 19.86 12.76 -28.20
N VAL A 179 20.15 13.43 -29.32
CA VAL A 179 20.17 14.88 -29.47
C VAL A 179 19.52 15.25 -30.82
N TYR A 180 19.09 16.50 -30.96
CA TYR A 180 18.78 17.05 -32.28
C TYR A 180 20.07 17.63 -32.86
N ASP A 181 20.37 17.32 -34.11
CA ASP A 181 21.46 17.96 -34.84
C ASP A 181 21.08 19.36 -35.36
N ASP A 182 21.97 19.97 -36.13
CA ASP A 182 21.78 21.32 -36.69
C ASP A 182 20.65 21.36 -37.75
N GLU A 183 20.39 20.24 -38.42
CA GLU A 183 19.29 20.07 -39.38
C GLU A 183 17.96 19.84 -38.66
N GLY A 184 18.03 19.44 -37.38
CA GLY A 184 16.87 19.23 -36.54
C GLY A 184 16.41 17.80 -36.40
N GLU A 185 17.20 16.86 -36.91
CA GLU A 185 16.91 15.44 -36.94
C GLU A 185 17.32 14.77 -35.63
N CYS A 186 16.60 13.70 -35.28
CA CYS A 186 16.90 12.94 -34.07
C CYS A 186 18.08 12.00 -34.33
N VAL A 187 19.24 12.29 -33.75
CA VAL A 187 20.47 11.50 -33.92
C VAL A 187 21.00 10.95 -32.59
N ILE A 188 21.77 9.88 -32.65
CA ILE A 188 22.45 9.32 -31.48
C ILE A 188 23.40 10.38 -30.90
N ASP A 189 23.42 10.49 -29.56
CA ASP A 189 24.30 11.41 -28.85
C ASP A 189 25.77 11.17 -29.22
N PRO A 190 26.53 12.18 -29.67
CA PRO A 190 27.92 12.00 -30.09
C PRO A 190 28.87 11.64 -28.93
N ASP A 191 28.45 11.83 -27.68
CA ASP A 191 29.23 11.44 -26.49
C ASP A 191 29.32 9.91 -26.36
N MET A 192 30.50 9.36 -26.65
CA MET A 192 30.77 7.91 -26.63
C MET A 192 30.52 7.27 -25.26
N GLU A 193 30.70 7.98 -24.14
CA GLU A 193 30.38 7.48 -22.80
C GLU A 193 28.87 7.31 -22.64
N VAL A 194 28.08 8.26 -23.17
CA VAL A 194 26.61 8.16 -23.20
C VAL A 194 26.18 6.98 -24.05
N GLN A 195 26.70 6.86 -25.28
CA GLN A 195 26.36 5.75 -26.17
C GLN A 195 26.66 4.40 -25.52
N ALA A 196 27.86 4.24 -24.94
CA ALA A 196 28.26 3.02 -24.27
C ALA A 196 27.34 2.71 -23.07
N ALA A 197 27.01 3.71 -22.24
CA ALA A 197 26.12 3.52 -21.10
C ALA A 197 24.70 3.09 -21.51
N ILE A 198 24.17 3.61 -22.63
CA ILE A 198 22.85 3.20 -23.14
C ILE A 198 22.90 1.79 -23.73
N ARG A 199 23.92 1.48 -24.56
CA ARG A 199 24.13 0.12 -25.10
C ARG A 199 24.28 -0.92 -23.99
N ASP A 200 25.00 -0.59 -22.92
CA ASP A 200 25.18 -1.44 -21.76
C ASP A 200 23.88 -1.75 -21.01
N VAL A 201 22.92 -0.81 -20.97
CA VAL A 201 21.59 -1.08 -20.39
C VAL A 201 20.88 -2.19 -21.15
N PHE A 202 20.85 -2.10 -22.48
CA PHE A 202 20.20 -3.11 -23.32
C PHE A 202 20.93 -4.45 -23.28
N ALA A 203 22.26 -4.45 -23.33
CA ALA A 203 23.07 -5.65 -23.18
C ALA A 203 22.89 -6.32 -21.81
N ALA A 204 22.88 -5.54 -20.71
CA ALA A 204 22.62 -6.08 -19.38
C ALA A 204 21.20 -6.64 -19.24
N PHE A 205 20.23 -6.04 -19.92
CA PHE A 205 18.86 -6.55 -19.93
C PHE A 205 18.72 -7.83 -20.76
N ALA A 206 19.37 -7.92 -21.93
CA ALA A 206 19.40 -9.14 -22.72
C ALA A 206 19.95 -10.33 -21.89
N ALA A 207 21.05 -10.09 -21.17
CA ALA A 207 21.68 -11.09 -20.30
C ALA A 207 20.88 -11.47 -19.06
N GLY A 208 20.36 -10.46 -18.33
CA GLY A 208 19.68 -10.68 -17.07
C GLY A 208 18.21 -11.08 -17.25
N GLY A 209 17.55 -10.44 -18.20
CA GLY A 209 16.10 -10.48 -18.40
C GLY A 209 15.31 -9.73 -17.33
N SER A 210 15.94 -8.86 -16.51
CA SER A 210 15.25 -8.06 -15.49
C SER A 210 15.87 -6.68 -15.27
N ALA A 211 15.02 -5.66 -15.01
CA ALA A 211 15.48 -4.30 -14.73
C ALA A 211 16.33 -4.20 -13.44
N TYR A 212 16.10 -5.08 -12.46
CA TYR A 212 16.95 -5.16 -11.26
C TYR A 212 18.37 -5.61 -11.60
N GLN A 213 18.54 -6.57 -12.51
CA GLN A 213 19.87 -6.99 -12.94
C GLN A 213 20.59 -5.92 -13.77
N VAL A 214 19.85 -5.12 -14.55
CA VAL A 214 20.42 -3.93 -15.19
C VAL A 214 20.98 -2.99 -14.12
N VAL A 215 20.21 -2.65 -13.09
CA VAL A 215 20.71 -1.78 -11.99
C VAL A 215 21.92 -2.42 -11.28
N ALA A 216 21.91 -3.73 -11.05
CA ALA A 216 23.04 -4.43 -10.44
C ALA A 216 24.28 -4.43 -11.33
N ALA A 217 24.14 -4.56 -12.65
CA ALA A 217 25.25 -4.46 -13.60
C ALA A 217 25.87 -3.05 -13.67
N PHE A 218 25.11 -2.03 -13.24
CA PHE A 218 25.57 -0.66 -13.07
C PHE A 218 26.00 -0.33 -11.63
N ALA A 219 26.15 -1.33 -10.75
CA ALA A 219 26.68 -1.09 -9.41
C ALA A 219 28.10 -0.48 -9.49
N GLY A 220 28.31 0.63 -8.78
CA GLY A 220 29.56 1.39 -8.84
C GLY A 220 29.75 2.25 -10.10
N ARG A 221 28.85 2.17 -11.09
CA ARG A 221 28.92 2.93 -12.34
C ARG A 221 27.90 4.06 -12.36
N ARG A 222 28.25 5.16 -13.03
CA ARG A 222 27.33 6.29 -13.29
C ARG A 222 26.53 6.02 -14.56
N PHE A 223 25.38 6.68 -14.67
CA PHE A 223 24.47 6.62 -15.80
C PHE A 223 24.05 8.04 -16.19
N PRO A 224 23.94 8.34 -17.50
CA PRO A 224 23.68 9.70 -17.96
C PRO A 224 22.21 10.12 -17.74
N LEU A 225 22.04 11.41 -17.49
CA LEU A 225 20.76 12.08 -17.33
C LEU A 225 20.85 13.42 -18.06
N ARG A 226 19.89 13.71 -18.92
CA ARG A 226 19.76 15.03 -19.53
C ARG A 226 18.64 15.80 -18.83
N ALA A 227 18.90 17.05 -18.46
CA ALA A 227 17.90 17.93 -17.87
C ALA A 227 17.10 18.61 -18.99
N TYR A 228 15.78 18.67 -18.87
CA TYR A 228 14.89 19.20 -19.92
C TYR A 228 14.14 20.47 -19.51
N GLY A 229 14.51 21.08 -18.37
CA GLY A 229 13.85 22.29 -17.87
C GLY A 229 14.67 23.05 -16.83
N GLY A 230 14.28 24.31 -16.60
CA GLY A 230 14.97 25.23 -15.70
C GLY A 230 16.29 25.76 -16.26
N ALA A 231 17.11 26.36 -15.40
CA ALA A 231 18.41 26.93 -15.76
C ALA A 231 19.43 25.92 -16.34
N TRP A 232 19.10 24.62 -16.27
CA TRP A 232 19.97 23.51 -16.69
C TRP A 232 19.43 22.76 -17.92
N ALA A 233 18.43 23.30 -18.62
CA ALA A 233 17.87 22.66 -19.81
C ALA A 233 18.94 22.33 -20.85
N GLY A 234 18.92 21.10 -21.37
CA GLY A 234 19.92 20.56 -22.30
C GLY A 234 21.17 19.98 -21.64
N GLN A 235 21.45 20.26 -20.36
CA GLN A 235 22.71 19.84 -19.73
C GLN A 235 22.73 18.33 -19.43
N LEU A 236 23.84 17.68 -19.79
CA LEU A 236 24.15 16.30 -19.46
C LEU A 236 24.73 16.19 -18.04
N ARG A 237 24.18 15.28 -17.25
CA ARG A 237 24.55 15.00 -15.85
C ARG A 237 24.74 13.51 -15.66
N TRP A 238 25.52 13.13 -14.66
CA TRP A 238 25.83 11.74 -14.35
C TRP A 238 25.40 11.40 -12.92
N GLY A 239 24.75 10.25 -12.75
CA GLY A 239 24.27 9.81 -11.45
C GLY A 239 24.05 8.29 -11.39
N LYS A 240 23.51 7.80 -10.28
CA LYS A 240 23.24 6.35 -10.13
C LYS A 240 22.05 5.92 -10.99
N LEU A 241 22.18 4.80 -11.70
CA LEU A 241 21.04 4.19 -12.38
C LEU A 241 20.04 3.64 -11.34
N THR A 242 18.81 4.14 -11.36
CA THR A 242 17.75 3.66 -10.49
C THR A 242 16.85 2.66 -11.23
N HIS A 243 16.16 1.80 -10.47
CA HIS A 243 15.22 0.83 -11.05
C HIS A 243 14.13 1.49 -11.89
N ALA A 244 13.54 2.59 -11.41
CA ALA A 244 12.53 3.34 -12.17
C ALA A 244 13.10 3.90 -13.49
N ARG A 245 14.35 4.37 -13.48
CA ARG A 245 15.02 4.87 -14.68
C ARG A 245 15.33 3.76 -15.67
N ALA A 246 15.83 2.62 -15.20
CA ALA A 246 16.06 1.45 -16.05
C ALA A 246 14.76 1.00 -16.74
N LEU A 247 13.64 0.91 -16.00
CA LEU A 247 12.34 0.65 -16.61
C LEU A 247 11.91 1.72 -17.61
N GLY A 248 12.16 3.00 -17.30
CA GLY A 248 11.87 4.10 -18.21
C GLY A 248 12.65 4.03 -19.52
N VAL A 249 13.91 3.57 -19.49
CA VAL A 249 14.74 3.35 -20.69
C VAL A 249 14.23 2.15 -21.48
N LEU A 250 14.07 1.00 -20.81
CA LEU A 250 13.64 -0.26 -21.45
C LEU A 250 12.22 -0.20 -22.04
N SER A 251 11.35 0.66 -21.49
CA SER A 251 9.97 0.82 -21.95
C SER A 251 9.76 2.03 -22.88
N ASN A 252 10.84 2.66 -23.35
CA ASN A 252 10.76 3.79 -24.27
C ASN A 252 11.06 3.38 -25.72
N PRO A 253 10.07 3.41 -26.62
CA PRO A 253 10.22 2.98 -28.03
C PRO A 253 11.18 3.85 -28.84
N CYS A 254 11.52 5.06 -28.38
CA CYS A 254 12.52 5.92 -29.03
C CYS A 254 13.88 5.22 -29.16
N TYR A 255 14.31 4.44 -28.15
CA TYR A 255 15.57 3.69 -28.27
C TYR A 255 15.53 2.60 -29.33
N ALA A 256 14.34 2.21 -29.81
CA ALA A 256 14.14 1.28 -30.91
C ALA A 256 13.97 1.99 -32.27
N GLY A 257 14.46 3.23 -32.40
CA GLY A 257 14.33 4.04 -33.62
C GLY A 257 12.91 4.44 -33.97
N THR A 258 11.96 4.28 -33.03
CA THR A 258 10.53 4.46 -33.29
C THR A 258 10.04 5.78 -32.71
N TYR A 259 9.53 6.64 -33.59
CA TYR A 259 8.85 7.88 -33.21
C TYR A 259 7.39 7.58 -32.82
N VAL A 260 6.94 8.10 -31.68
CA VAL A 260 5.59 7.84 -31.16
C VAL A 260 4.95 9.10 -30.60
N TYR A 261 3.75 9.43 -31.09
CA TYR A 261 2.91 10.49 -30.56
C TYR A 261 1.62 9.96 -29.95
N GLY A 262 1.18 10.55 -28.83
CA GLY A 262 -0.08 10.18 -28.17
C GLY A 262 0.00 9.02 -27.18
N ARG A 263 1.19 8.71 -26.63
CA ARG A 263 1.38 7.68 -25.58
C ARG A 263 0.60 7.94 -24.29
N ASN A 264 0.31 9.21 -24.01
CA ASN A 264 -0.45 9.65 -22.86
C ASN A 264 -1.55 10.60 -23.31
N ILE A 265 -2.72 10.52 -22.66
CA ILE A 265 -3.83 11.46 -22.84
C ILE A 265 -4.15 12.17 -21.53
N THR A 266 -4.56 13.41 -21.64
CA THR A 266 -5.01 14.22 -20.50
C THR A 266 -6.50 13.98 -20.27
N ARG A 267 -6.86 13.46 -19.10
CA ARG A 267 -8.25 13.33 -18.63
C ARG A 267 -8.54 14.36 -17.54
N ARG A 268 -9.59 15.14 -17.75
CA ARG A 268 -10.12 16.09 -16.77
C ARG A 268 -11.35 15.47 -16.11
N ARG A 269 -11.44 15.55 -14.79
CA ARG A 269 -12.59 15.12 -14.00
C ARG A 269 -13.02 16.25 -13.07
N VAL A 270 -14.31 16.55 -13.04
CA VAL A 270 -14.90 17.45 -12.05
C VAL A 270 -15.13 16.66 -10.77
N LEU A 271 -14.66 17.18 -9.64
CA LEU A 271 -14.88 16.61 -8.32
C LEU A 271 -16.21 17.13 -7.72
N PRO A 272 -16.77 16.47 -6.69
CA PRO A 272 -18.04 16.88 -6.08
C PRO A 272 -18.03 18.31 -5.51
N ASP A 273 -16.87 18.85 -5.17
CA ASP A 273 -16.68 20.23 -4.70
C ASP A 273 -16.58 21.26 -5.85
N GLY A 274 -16.79 20.84 -7.11
CA GLY A 274 -16.70 21.67 -8.30
C GLY A 274 -15.27 21.87 -8.83
N SER A 275 -14.24 21.37 -8.14
CA SER A 275 -12.85 21.50 -8.60
C SER A 275 -12.54 20.54 -9.76
N VAL A 276 -11.68 20.97 -10.70
CA VAL A 276 -11.32 20.15 -11.87
C VAL A 276 -9.95 19.52 -11.67
N ARG A 277 -9.92 18.21 -11.48
CA ARG A 277 -8.69 17.43 -11.43
C ARG A 277 -8.26 17.00 -12.83
N THR A 278 -7.05 17.38 -13.21
CA THR A 278 -6.43 16.94 -14.46
C THR A 278 -5.46 15.78 -14.17
N SER A 279 -5.54 14.71 -14.94
CA SER A 279 -4.69 13.52 -14.81
C SER A 279 -4.18 13.07 -16.18
N LEU A 280 -2.94 12.62 -16.24
CA LEU A 280 -2.37 11.97 -17.41
C LEU A 280 -2.61 10.46 -17.32
N THR A 281 -3.16 9.88 -18.36
CA THR A 281 -3.43 8.44 -18.47
C THR A 281 -2.63 7.87 -19.63
N ARG A 282 -1.89 6.78 -19.40
CA ARG A 282 -1.15 6.08 -20.44
C ARG A 282 -2.12 5.33 -21.36
N VAL A 283 -1.88 5.42 -22.67
CA VAL A 283 -2.71 4.79 -23.70
C VAL A 283 -2.08 3.42 -24.06
N PRO A 284 -2.89 2.35 -24.19
CA PRO A 284 -2.40 1.07 -24.72
C PRO A 284 -1.75 1.24 -26.09
N ARG A 285 -0.73 0.43 -26.38
CA ARG A 285 0.10 0.58 -27.58
C ARG A 285 -0.70 0.50 -28.87
N GLU A 286 -1.71 -0.36 -28.90
CA GLU A 286 -2.61 -0.60 -30.04
C GLU A 286 -3.48 0.62 -30.37
N LYS A 287 -3.54 1.60 -29.47
CA LYS A 287 -4.33 2.83 -29.60
C LYS A 287 -3.46 4.08 -29.77
N TRP A 288 -2.15 3.92 -29.98
CA TRP A 288 -1.27 5.06 -30.24
C TRP A 288 -1.62 5.69 -31.60
N PRO A 289 -1.94 6.99 -31.66
CA PRO A 289 -2.36 7.64 -32.90
C PRO A 289 -1.29 7.66 -33.99
N VAL A 290 -0.01 7.80 -33.62
CA VAL A 290 1.11 7.83 -34.56
C VAL A 290 2.24 6.97 -34.03
N VAL A 291 2.69 6.03 -34.86
CA VAL A 291 3.83 5.15 -34.63
C VAL A 291 4.60 5.07 -35.94
N LEU A 292 5.78 5.67 -36.00
CA LEU A 292 6.65 5.63 -37.18
C LEU A 292 7.89 4.82 -36.79
N HIS A 293 7.99 3.61 -37.32
CA HIS A 293 9.17 2.77 -37.17
C HIS A 293 10.31 3.29 -38.05
N ASP A 294 11.55 2.97 -37.67
CA ASP A 294 12.75 3.31 -38.43
C ASP A 294 12.87 4.81 -38.77
N HIS A 295 12.32 5.67 -37.91
CA HIS A 295 12.38 7.13 -38.06
C HIS A 295 13.79 7.67 -37.84
N HIS A 296 14.54 7.05 -36.92
CA HIS A 296 15.91 7.43 -36.58
C HIS A 296 16.68 6.19 -36.13
N GLU A 297 18.00 6.31 -36.02
CA GLU A 297 18.84 5.19 -35.58
C GLU A 297 18.49 4.72 -34.16
N GLY A 298 18.19 3.43 -34.00
CA GLY A 298 17.90 2.79 -32.72
C GLY A 298 19.15 2.22 -32.05
N TYR A 299 19.19 2.25 -30.71
CA TYR A 299 20.18 1.47 -29.94
C TYR A 299 19.92 -0.04 -29.97
N TRP A 300 18.69 -0.45 -30.32
CA TRP A 300 18.26 -1.83 -30.55
C TRP A 300 17.04 -1.84 -31.51
N THR A 301 16.53 -3.00 -31.88
CA THR A 301 15.43 -3.10 -32.85
C THR A 301 14.04 -2.99 -32.22
N TRP A 302 13.01 -2.72 -33.03
CA TRP A 302 11.61 -2.78 -32.57
C TRP A 302 11.21 -4.17 -32.06
N ALA A 303 11.74 -5.23 -32.68
CA ALA A 303 11.50 -6.60 -32.25
C ALA A 303 12.05 -6.84 -30.83
N ASP A 304 13.26 -6.35 -30.54
CA ASP A 304 13.86 -6.43 -29.21
C ASP A 304 13.03 -5.66 -28.17
N PHE A 305 12.53 -4.48 -28.54
CA PHE A 305 11.65 -3.68 -27.68
C PHE A 305 10.36 -4.45 -27.30
N VAL A 306 9.69 -5.07 -28.28
CA VAL A 306 8.48 -5.87 -28.02
C VAL A 306 8.80 -7.10 -27.16
N ALA A 307 9.90 -7.80 -27.44
CA ALA A 307 10.36 -8.93 -26.64
C ALA A 307 10.67 -8.51 -25.19
N ALA A 308 11.29 -7.34 -25.00
CA ALA A 308 11.59 -6.79 -23.70
C ALA A 308 10.35 -6.37 -22.93
N GLU A 309 9.35 -5.77 -23.58
CA GLU A 309 8.07 -5.44 -22.96
C GLU A 309 7.37 -6.71 -22.45
N ALA A 310 7.34 -7.76 -23.27
CA ALA A 310 6.82 -9.07 -22.88
C ALA A 310 7.59 -9.68 -21.70
N LYS A 311 8.92 -9.60 -21.71
CA LYS A 311 9.78 -10.09 -20.62
C LYS A 311 9.56 -9.30 -19.32
N LEU A 312 9.46 -7.98 -19.40
CA LEU A 312 9.16 -7.12 -18.24
C LEU A 312 7.79 -7.47 -17.65
N LYS A 313 6.79 -7.69 -18.50
CA LYS A 313 5.46 -8.15 -18.06
C LYS A 313 5.52 -9.54 -17.40
N ALA A 314 6.31 -10.47 -17.94
CA ALA A 314 6.53 -11.79 -17.35
C ALA A 314 7.27 -11.74 -16.00
N ASN A 315 7.91 -10.62 -15.65
CA ASN A 315 8.52 -10.41 -14.34
C ASN A 315 7.54 -9.80 -13.31
N CYS A 316 6.39 -9.28 -13.75
CA CYS A 316 5.39 -8.62 -12.90
C CYS A 316 4.58 -9.64 -12.10
N THR A 317 5.04 -9.96 -10.87
CA THR A 317 4.36 -10.92 -9.99
C THR A 317 2.96 -10.50 -9.55
N HIS A 318 2.69 -9.19 -9.54
CA HIS A 318 1.36 -8.66 -9.21
C HIS A 318 0.31 -9.08 -10.25
N ASP A 319 0.71 -9.21 -11.52
CA ASP A 319 -0.17 -9.57 -12.63
C ASP A 319 -0.23 -11.10 -12.83
N GLY A 320 0.05 -11.86 -11.77
CA GLY A 320 -0.01 -13.33 -11.80
C GLY A 320 1.24 -14.02 -12.34
N ALA A 321 2.22 -13.29 -12.88
CA ALA A 321 3.45 -13.90 -13.37
C ALA A 321 4.28 -14.54 -12.24
N ARG A 322 5.10 -15.55 -12.58
CA ARG A 322 5.88 -16.35 -11.61
C ARG A 322 7.32 -16.56 -12.10
N PRO A 323 8.15 -15.51 -12.19
CA PRO A 323 9.53 -15.63 -12.67
C PRO A 323 10.39 -16.54 -11.76
N ALA A 324 11.44 -17.16 -12.33
CA ALA A 324 12.44 -17.90 -11.56
C ALA A 324 13.20 -16.92 -10.65
N ARG A 325 13.11 -17.12 -9.33
CA ARG A 325 13.70 -16.29 -8.27
C ARG A 325 14.43 -17.16 -7.26
N GLU A 326 15.14 -16.54 -6.32
CA GLU A 326 15.76 -17.25 -5.19
C GLU A 326 14.77 -18.11 -4.39
N GLY A 327 15.32 -19.06 -3.64
CA GLY A 327 14.63 -19.91 -2.68
C GLY A 327 14.60 -21.38 -3.09
N LEU A 328 14.54 -22.24 -2.09
CA LEU A 328 14.76 -23.69 -2.22
C LEU A 328 13.75 -24.42 -3.13
N ALA A 329 12.57 -23.85 -3.38
CA ALA A 329 11.51 -24.51 -4.13
C ALA A 329 11.73 -24.37 -5.65
N LEU A 330 12.24 -25.39 -6.30
CA LEU A 330 12.67 -25.37 -7.71
C LEU A 330 11.50 -25.34 -8.70
N CYS A 331 10.45 -26.12 -8.47
CA CYS A 331 9.23 -26.07 -9.29
C CYS A 331 8.33 -24.86 -8.99
N GLN A 332 8.79 -23.88 -8.20
CA GLN A 332 8.03 -22.64 -7.94
C GLN A 332 7.57 -22.03 -9.25
N GLY A 333 6.29 -21.69 -9.39
CA GLY A 333 5.76 -20.98 -10.56
C GLY A 333 5.48 -21.82 -11.81
N ILE A 334 5.86 -23.09 -11.81
CA ILE A 334 5.48 -24.07 -12.85
C ILE A 334 4.73 -25.27 -12.26
N MET A 335 4.44 -25.24 -10.95
CA MET A 335 3.69 -26.28 -10.25
C MET A 335 2.18 -26.02 -10.33
N PHE A 336 1.40 -27.02 -10.75
CA PHE A 336 -0.06 -26.99 -10.86
C PHE A 336 -0.73 -28.08 -10.04
N CYS A 337 -1.98 -27.83 -9.65
CA CYS A 337 -2.80 -28.80 -8.95
C CYS A 337 -3.63 -29.61 -9.96
N GLY A 338 -3.35 -30.90 -10.12
CA GLY A 338 -4.08 -31.79 -11.02
C GLY A 338 -5.55 -32.00 -10.66
N SER A 339 -5.97 -31.63 -9.44
CA SER A 339 -7.36 -31.71 -9.00
C SER A 339 -8.24 -30.54 -9.42
N CYS A 340 -7.67 -29.33 -9.56
CA CYS A 340 -8.44 -28.11 -9.87
C CYS A 340 -7.86 -27.31 -11.05
N GLY A 341 -6.74 -27.75 -11.63
CA GLY A 341 -6.04 -27.09 -12.72
C GLY A 341 -5.33 -25.78 -12.36
N ARG A 342 -5.53 -25.26 -11.13
CA ARG A 342 -4.97 -23.96 -10.74
C ARG A 342 -3.46 -24.06 -10.39
N PRO A 343 -2.69 -22.98 -10.63
CA PRO A 343 -1.30 -22.90 -10.18
C PRO A 343 -1.19 -23.05 -8.66
N MET A 344 -0.21 -23.83 -8.21
CA MET A 344 0.11 -23.97 -6.79
C MET A 344 1.00 -22.82 -6.33
N THR A 345 0.77 -22.34 -5.10
CA THR A 345 1.61 -21.32 -4.48
C THR A 345 2.73 -21.98 -3.68
N THR A 346 3.89 -21.33 -3.68
CA THR A 346 5.02 -21.73 -2.84
C THR A 346 4.97 -20.97 -1.52
N ARG A 347 5.10 -21.68 -0.40
CA ARG A 347 5.28 -21.10 0.94
C ARG A 347 6.60 -21.58 1.52
N TYR A 348 7.34 -20.64 2.09
CA TYR A 348 8.58 -20.91 2.82
C TYR A 348 8.29 -20.82 4.33
N HIS A 349 8.73 -21.81 5.08
CA HIS A 349 8.62 -21.90 6.53
C HIS A 349 9.93 -21.47 7.19
N HIS A 350 9.86 -21.03 8.45
CA HIS A 350 11.01 -20.51 9.19
C HIS A 350 12.09 -21.57 9.49
N ASP A 351 11.74 -22.84 9.40
CA ASP A 351 12.63 -24.01 9.57
C ASP A 351 13.38 -24.37 8.28
N GLY A 352 13.35 -23.50 7.27
CA GLY A 352 14.01 -23.72 5.98
C GLY A 352 13.24 -24.63 5.03
N GLN A 353 12.03 -25.09 5.38
CA GLN A 353 11.23 -25.93 4.50
C GLN A 353 10.38 -25.12 3.53
N ALA A 354 10.20 -25.63 2.31
CA ALA A 354 9.27 -25.06 1.35
C ALA A 354 8.13 -26.04 1.02
N VAL A 355 6.94 -25.50 0.73
CA VAL A 355 5.72 -26.27 0.46
C VAL A 355 5.00 -25.69 -0.76
N TYR A 356 4.62 -26.56 -1.70
CA TYR A 356 3.64 -26.24 -2.73
C TYR A 356 2.24 -26.48 -2.20
N GLY A 357 1.37 -25.48 -2.26
CA GLY A 357 -0.01 -25.58 -1.81
C GLY A 357 -1.00 -24.99 -2.78
N CYS A 358 -2.16 -25.63 -2.94
CA CYS A 358 -3.28 -25.06 -3.69
C CYS A 358 -3.99 -23.95 -2.89
N SER A 359 -3.30 -22.83 -2.61
CA SER A 359 -3.82 -21.78 -1.73
C SER A 359 -4.93 -20.93 -2.36
N LEU A 360 -4.86 -20.63 -3.67
CA LEU A 360 -5.89 -19.79 -4.31
C LEU A 360 -7.25 -20.47 -4.29
N SER A 361 -7.32 -21.73 -4.72
CA SER A 361 -8.56 -22.52 -4.65
C SER A 361 -9.10 -22.63 -3.22
N ARG A 362 -8.23 -22.69 -2.20
CA ARG A 362 -8.65 -22.66 -0.79
C ARG A 362 -9.15 -21.30 -0.33
N ALA A 363 -8.54 -20.21 -0.78
CA ALA A 363 -8.95 -18.85 -0.46
C ALA A 363 -10.30 -18.50 -1.10
N ASP A 364 -10.53 -18.97 -2.32
CA ASP A 364 -11.78 -18.78 -3.05
C ASP A 364 -12.86 -19.82 -2.66
N HIS A 365 -12.56 -20.73 -1.73
CA HIS A 365 -13.43 -21.82 -1.29
C HIS A 365 -13.87 -22.79 -2.42
N GLU A 366 -13.06 -22.92 -3.48
CA GLU A 366 -13.29 -23.82 -4.62
C GLU A 366 -12.44 -25.10 -4.57
N ALA A 367 -11.80 -25.38 -3.43
CA ALA A 367 -10.92 -26.54 -3.29
C ALA A 367 -11.70 -27.87 -3.34
N THR A 368 -11.29 -28.78 -4.22
CA THR A 368 -11.83 -30.14 -4.26
C THR A 368 -11.25 -31.01 -3.14
N ALA A 369 -11.85 -32.17 -2.86
CA ALA A 369 -11.39 -33.10 -1.82
C ALA A 369 -9.95 -33.63 -2.04
N THR A 370 -9.47 -33.58 -3.28
CA THR A 370 -8.11 -34.02 -3.66
C THR A 370 -7.11 -32.85 -3.77
N CYS A 371 -7.53 -31.59 -3.62
CA CYS A 371 -6.64 -30.42 -3.55
C CYS A 371 -5.73 -30.44 -2.30
N ARG A 372 -4.46 -30.81 -2.48
CA ARG A 372 -3.50 -31.02 -1.39
C ARG A 372 -2.31 -30.04 -1.47
N SER A 373 -1.48 -30.09 -0.43
CA SER A 373 -0.16 -29.45 -0.40
C SER A 373 0.91 -30.53 -0.30
N ILE A 374 2.09 -30.28 -0.84
CA ILE A 374 3.23 -31.20 -0.80
C ILE A 374 4.49 -30.41 -0.48
N ARG A 375 5.43 -31.01 0.28
CA ARG A 375 6.72 -30.37 0.51
C ARG A 375 7.46 -30.26 -0.83
N ALA A 376 8.18 -29.15 -1.00
CA ALA A 376 8.81 -28.83 -2.26
C ALA A 376 9.94 -29.81 -2.59
N ASP A 377 10.80 -30.11 -1.61
CA ASP A 377 11.92 -31.05 -1.73
C ASP A 377 11.49 -32.42 -2.28
N ILE A 378 10.38 -32.99 -1.79
CA ILE A 378 9.86 -34.28 -2.26
C ILE A 378 9.56 -34.28 -3.77
N VAL A 379 9.08 -33.16 -4.31
CA VAL A 379 8.78 -33.01 -5.74
C VAL A 379 10.04 -32.63 -6.50
N ASP A 380 10.76 -31.63 -5.99
CA ASP A 380 11.93 -31.05 -6.63
C ASP A 380 13.03 -32.09 -6.82
N ASP A 381 13.35 -32.90 -5.80
CA ASP A 381 14.40 -33.92 -5.90
C ASP A 381 14.08 -34.96 -6.99
N ALA A 382 12.81 -35.38 -7.09
CA ALA A 382 12.38 -36.34 -8.09
C ALA A 382 12.39 -35.75 -9.51
N VAL A 383 11.94 -34.50 -9.66
CA VAL A 383 11.97 -33.79 -10.95
C VAL A 383 13.41 -33.53 -11.39
N VAL A 384 14.29 -33.15 -10.47
CA VAL A 384 15.72 -32.93 -10.74
C VAL A 384 16.41 -34.23 -11.14
N ALA A 385 16.17 -35.33 -10.43
CA ALA A 385 16.72 -36.64 -10.79
C ALA A 385 16.30 -37.04 -12.22
N LYS A 386 15.02 -36.82 -12.57
CA LYS A 386 14.51 -37.08 -13.92
C LYS A 386 15.14 -36.15 -14.97
N LEU A 387 15.28 -34.86 -14.66
CA LEU A 387 15.93 -33.86 -15.52
C LEU A 387 17.37 -34.27 -15.86
N LEU A 388 18.18 -34.54 -14.84
CA LEU A 388 19.58 -34.92 -14.99
C LEU A 388 19.74 -36.26 -15.73
N ALA A 389 18.83 -37.22 -15.51
CA ALA A 389 18.83 -38.48 -16.26
C ALA A 389 18.48 -38.33 -17.75
N THR A 390 17.78 -37.26 -18.13
CA THR A 390 17.31 -37.03 -19.51
C THR A 390 18.32 -36.20 -20.32
N LEU A 391 19.21 -35.46 -19.65
CA LEU A 391 20.24 -34.64 -20.27
C LEU A 391 21.47 -35.49 -20.65
N GLY A 392 21.51 -35.95 -21.90
CA GLY A 392 22.71 -36.56 -22.50
C GLY A 392 23.73 -35.52 -23.01
N PRO A 393 24.97 -35.96 -23.35
CA PRO A 393 26.09 -35.07 -23.68
C PRO A 393 25.91 -34.18 -24.93
N GLY A 394 24.91 -34.45 -25.78
CA GLY A 394 24.65 -33.68 -27.00
C GLY A 394 23.97 -32.31 -26.82
N GLN A 395 23.43 -31.99 -25.63
CA GLN A 395 22.76 -30.69 -25.38
C GLN A 395 23.64 -29.63 -24.71
N ILE A 396 24.89 -29.98 -24.41
CA ILE A 396 25.91 -29.14 -23.75
C ILE A 396 26.40 -27.99 -24.63
N GLU A 397 26.38 -28.16 -25.96
CA GLU A 397 26.86 -27.13 -26.89
C GLU A 397 25.99 -25.85 -26.91
N LEU A 398 24.69 -25.96 -26.62
CA LEU A 398 23.78 -24.81 -26.52
C LEU A 398 24.01 -23.97 -25.24
N ALA A 399 24.56 -24.58 -24.18
CA ALA A 399 24.88 -23.89 -22.93
C ALA A 399 26.20 -23.10 -23.03
N LEU A 400 27.13 -23.51 -23.90
CA LEU A 400 28.40 -22.83 -24.13
C LEU A 400 28.22 -21.46 -24.81
N ALA A 401 27.14 -21.26 -25.58
CA ALA A 401 26.79 -19.96 -26.15
C ALA A 401 26.40 -18.90 -25.10
N ALA A 402 25.98 -19.33 -23.89
CA ALA A 402 25.66 -18.44 -22.77
C ALA A 402 26.90 -18.04 -21.93
N ALA A 403 28.01 -18.79 -22.02
CA ALA A 403 29.24 -18.49 -21.30
C ALA A 403 30.00 -17.27 -21.89
N ASP A 404 29.89 -17.04 -23.20
CA ASP A 404 30.44 -15.86 -23.88
C ASP A 404 29.82 -14.54 -23.38
N GLU A 405 28.61 -14.60 -22.82
CA GLU A 405 27.90 -13.43 -22.29
C GLU A 405 28.49 -12.91 -20.96
N VAL A 406 29.09 -13.79 -20.16
CA VAL A 406 29.81 -13.45 -18.92
C VAL A 406 31.13 -12.75 -19.25
N ALA A 407 31.82 -13.19 -20.32
CA ALA A 407 33.01 -12.51 -20.85
C ALA A 407 32.69 -11.09 -21.34
N GLY A 408 31.57 -10.92 -22.04
CA GLY A 408 31.11 -9.62 -22.50
C GLY A 408 30.82 -8.62 -21.36
N ARG A 409 30.39 -9.07 -20.18
CA ARG A 409 30.07 -8.17 -19.05
C ARG A 409 31.31 -7.44 -18.51
N HIS A 410 32.45 -8.14 -18.43
CA HIS A 410 33.69 -7.56 -17.95
C HIS A 410 34.29 -6.60 -18.98
N THR A 411 34.34 -6.99 -20.25
CA THR A 411 34.79 -6.12 -21.35
C THR A 411 34.00 -4.82 -21.43
N ARG A 412 32.67 -4.87 -21.23
CA ARG A 412 31.80 -3.68 -21.20
C ARG A 412 32.10 -2.78 -19.99
N SER A 413 32.27 -3.35 -18.80
CA SER A 413 32.59 -2.58 -17.60
C SER A 413 33.96 -1.90 -17.70
N HIS A 414 34.96 -2.60 -18.24
CA HIS A 414 36.29 -2.05 -18.50
C HIS A 414 36.22 -0.91 -19.53
N ARG A 415 35.57 -1.16 -20.68
CA ARG A 415 35.43 -0.15 -21.75
C ARG A 415 34.70 1.11 -21.27
N ALA A 416 33.67 0.96 -20.45
CA ALA A 416 32.96 2.10 -19.87
C ALA A 416 33.84 2.91 -18.89
N ALA A 417 34.71 2.24 -18.12
CA ALA A 417 35.65 2.93 -17.24
C ALA A 417 36.74 3.66 -18.02
N GLU A 418 37.21 3.11 -19.15
CA GLU A 418 38.12 3.79 -20.08
C GLU A 418 37.50 5.06 -20.65
N LEU A 419 36.29 4.98 -21.22
CA LEU A 419 35.60 6.14 -21.80
C LEU A 419 35.29 7.22 -20.76
N ALA A 420 34.96 6.82 -19.52
CA ALA A 420 34.74 7.75 -18.42
C ALA A 420 36.03 8.49 -18.01
N MET A 421 37.19 7.81 -18.06
CA MET A 421 38.49 8.41 -17.80
C MET A 421 38.90 9.37 -18.94
N GLU A 422 38.77 8.94 -20.19
CA GLU A 422 39.06 9.79 -21.37
C GLU A 422 38.25 11.09 -21.34
N ARG A 423 36.95 10.99 -21.03
CA ARG A 423 36.10 12.18 -20.86
C ARG A 423 36.55 13.06 -19.69
N ALA A 424 36.81 12.45 -18.53
CA ALA A 424 37.22 13.22 -17.36
C ALA A 424 38.53 13.97 -17.61
N GLN A 425 39.45 13.38 -18.39
CA GLN A 425 40.66 14.03 -18.87
C GLN A 425 40.32 15.21 -19.76
N TYR A 426 39.49 15.00 -20.80
CA TYR A 426 39.08 16.08 -21.70
C TYR A 426 38.38 17.24 -20.97
N ASP A 427 37.49 16.94 -20.01
CA ASP A 427 36.81 17.96 -19.21
C ASP A 427 37.78 18.71 -18.29
N ALA A 428 38.82 18.05 -17.77
CA ALA A 428 39.87 18.68 -16.97
C ALA A 428 40.74 19.59 -17.83
N ASP A 429 41.22 19.11 -18.99
CA ASP A 429 42.00 19.90 -19.95
C ASP A 429 41.22 21.13 -20.43
N ARG A 430 39.91 20.97 -20.68
CA ARG A 430 39.05 22.08 -21.08
C ARG A 430 38.87 23.10 -19.95
N ALA A 431 38.69 22.64 -18.71
CA ALA A 431 38.56 23.51 -17.55
C ALA A 431 39.87 24.28 -17.29
N GLU A 432 41.02 23.62 -17.44
CA GLU A 432 42.35 24.23 -17.36
C GLU A 432 42.52 25.33 -18.41
N ARG A 433 42.22 25.05 -19.69
CA ARG A 433 42.29 26.06 -20.76
C ARG A 433 41.39 27.25 -20.48
N THR A 434 40.18 27.00 -19.95
CA THR A 434 39.23 28.06 -19.62
C THR A 434 39.73 28.92 -18.45
N PHE A 435 40.33 28.30 -17.44
CA PHE A 435 40.95 29.00 -16.32
C PHE A 435 42.17 29.80 -16.77
N THR A 436 43.04 29.22 -17.59
CA THR A 436 44.26 29.88 -18.10
C THR A 436 43.95 31.07 -19.01
N ALA A 437 42.80 31.03 -19.72
CA ALA A 437 42.37 32.10 -20.61
C ALA A 437 41.68 33.28 -19.90
N VAL A 438 41.38 33.19 -18.60
CA VAL A 438 40.72 34.29 -17.87
C VAL A 438 41.74 35.37 -17.51
N ASP A 439 41.33 36.63 -17.63
CA ASP A 439 42.12 37.75 -17.14
C ASP A 439 42.31 37.63 -15.61
N PRO A 440 43.56 37.62 -15.09
CA PRO A 440 43.84 37.55 -13.66
C PRO A 440 43.19 38.66 -12.81
N GLU A 441 42.88 39.82 -13.40
CA GLU A 441 42.21 40.93 -12.71
C GLU A 441 40.73 40.60 -12.40
N ASN A 442 40.11 39.68 -13.14
CA ASN A 442 38.74 39.19 -12.89
C ASN A 442 38.69 38.13 -11.77
N ARG A 443 39.19 38.47 -10.57
CA ARG A 443 39.39 37.54 -9.44
C ARG A 443 38.18 36.67 -9.08
N MET A 444 36.96 37.21 -9.17
CA MET A 444 35.74 36.44 -8.85
C MET A 444 35.48 35.33 -9.88
N VAL A 445 35.73 35.61 -11.16
CA VAL A 445 35.59 34.64 -12.26
C VAL A 445 36.72 33.63 -12.20
N ALA A 446 37.96 34.09 -11.98
CA ALA A 446 39.13 33.23 -11.82
C ALA A 446 38.94 32.21 -10.69
N ARG A 447 38.51 32.64 -9.49
CA ARG A 447 38.23 31.75 -8.35
C ARG A 447 37.12 30.73 -8.66
N THR A 448 36.13 31.12 -9.45
CA THR A 448 35.03 30.21 -9.84
C THR A 448 35.50 29.17 -10.86
N LEU A 449 36.36 29.58 -11.80
CA LEU A 449 36.96 28.70 -12.81
C LEU A 449 38.01 27.76 -12.19
N GLU A 450 38.79 28.23 -11.23
CA GLU A 450 39.73 27.44 -10.42
C GLU A 450 38.99 26.34 -9.67
N ALA A 451 37.96 26.68 -8.88
CA ALA A 451 37.15 25.69 -8.18
C ALA A 451 36.48 24.69 -9.13
N ARG A 452 36.11 25.14 -10.35
CA ARG A 452 35.59 24.26 -11.40
C ARG A 452 36.67 23.32 -11.94
N TRP A 453 37.90 23.79 -12.12
CA TRP A 453 39.03 22.97 -12.56
C TRP A 453 39.44 21.94 -11.50
N GLU A 454 39.57 22.35 -10.23
CA GLU A 454 39.80 21.43 -9.09
C GLU A 454 38.75 20.32 -9.04
N ALA A 455 37.47 20.68 -9.23
CA ALA A 455 36.39 19.69 -9.28
C ALA A 455 36.51 18.72 -10.47
N ARG A 456 37.07 19.15 -11.61
CA ARG A 456 37.33 18.26 -12.76
C ARG A 456 38.54 17.36 -12.54
N LEU A 457 39.61 17.86 -11.91
CA LEU A 457 40.75 17.04 -11.51
C LEU A 457 40.35 15.95 -10.51
N ALA A 458 39.55 16.30 -9.49
CA ALA A 458 39.02 15.31 -8.55
C ALA A 458 38.12 14.26 -9.24
N ALA A 459 37.38 14.63 -10.28
CA ALA A 459 36.57 13.70 -11.08
C ALA A 459 37.43 12.79 -11.97
N LEU A 460 38.56 13.29 -12.48
CA LEU A 460 39.55 12.51 -13.23
C LEU A 460 40.22 11.46 -12.33
N ASP A 461 40.67 11.83 -11.13
CA ASP A 461 41.26 10.89 -10.17
C ASP A 461 40.27 9.76 -9.80
N GLN A 462 38.99 10.11 -9.59
CA GLN A 462 37.95 9.12 -9.33
C GLN A 462 37.72 8.18 -10.52
N ALA A 463 37.74 8.70 -11.75
CA ALA A 463 37.60 7.88 -12.96
C ALA A 463 38.80 6.94 -13.15
N GLN A 464 40.02 7.42 -12.87
CA GLN A 464 41.23 6.62 -12.92
C GLN A 464 41.24 5.49 -11.87
N ALA A 465 40.81 5.77 -10.64
CA ALA A 465 40.67 4.75 -9.60
C ALA A 465 39.62 3.69 -9.97
N ALA A 466 38.51 4.09 -10.59
CA ALA A 466 37.48 3.16 -11.07
C ALA A 466 38.00 2.26 -12.21
N LEU A 467 38.81 2.79 -13.14
CA LEU A 467 39.46 2.01 -14.18
C LEU A 467 40.46 0.98 -13.60
N ASN A 468 41.27 1.39 -12.62
CA ASN A 468 42.20 0.47 -11.94
C ASN A 468 41.46 -0.66 -11.23
N THR A 469 40.37 -0.34 -10.52
CA THR A 469 39.49 -1.34 -9.88
C THR A 469 38.89 -2.31 -10.92
N ALA A 470 38.44 -1.78 -12.07
CA ALA A 470 37.90 -2.61 -13.14
C ALA A 470 38.95 -3.54 -13.78
N ARG A 471 40.22 -3.11 -13.85
CA ARG A 471 41.35 -3.93 -14.31
C ARG A 471 41.70 -5.05 -13.33
N GLU A 472 41.67 -4.78 -12.03
CA GLU A 472 41.97 -5.75 -10.96
C GLU A 472 40.85 -6.78 -10.78
N ALA A 473 39.60 -6.40 -11.02
CA ALA A 473 38.41 -7.26 -10.86
C ALA A 473 38.23 -8.31 -11.98
N LYS A 474 39.30 -8.80 -12.62
CA LYS A 474 39.27 -9.81 -13.69
C LYS A 474 39.32 -11.23 -13.10
N PRO A 475 38.22 -11.99 -13.02
CA PRO A 475 38.33 -13.43 -12.84
C PRO A 475 38.77 -14.05 -14.16
N ALA A 476 39.67 -15.03 -14.13
CA ALA A 476 39.94 -15.83 -15.31
C ALA A 476 38.68 -16.61 -15.68
N LEU A 477 38.13 -16.38 -16.86
CA LEU A 477 37.09 -17.26 -17.40
C LEU A 477 37.74 -18.64 -17.65
N PRO A 478 37.05 -19.73 -17.32
CA PRO A 478 37.52 -21.05 -17.70
C PRO A 478 37.63 -21.12 -19.22
N ASP A 479 38.68 -21.77 -19.72
CA ASP A 479 38.81 -22.00 -21.16
C ASP A 479 37.68 -22.90 -21.70
N ARG A 480 37.54 -22.93 -23.03
CA ARG A 480 36.45 -23.68 -23.68
C ARG A 480 36.46 -25.17 -23.32
N SER A 481 37.64 -25.75 -23.10
CA SER A 481 37.82 -27.13 -22.64
C SER A 481 37.34 -27.34 -21.20
N ALA A 482 37.60 -26.41 -20.29
CA ALA A 482 37.13 -26.44 -18.91
C ALA A 482 35.60 -26.28 -18.84
N LEU A 483 35.01 -25.42 -19.68
CA LEU A 483 33.57 -25.29 -19.80
C LEU A 483 32.91 -26.55 -20.38
N GLN A 484 33.55 -27.22 -21.36
CA GLN A 484 33.09 -28.52 -21.87
C GLN A 484 33.17 -29.62 -20.80
N ALA A 485 34.24 -29.64 -20.00
CA ALA A 485 34.38 -30.57 -18.88
C ALA A 485 33.32 -30.33 -17.78
N LEU A 486 33.06 -29.07 -17.43
CA LEU A 486 32.01 -28.68 -16.48
C LEU A 486 30.61 -29.07 -16.95
N ALA A 487 30.34 -28.92 -18.24
CA ALA A 487 29.05 -29.28 -18.79
C ALA A 487 28.89 -30.80 -18.94
N ALA A 488 29.99 -31.55 -19.14
CA ALA A 488 29.99 -33.01 -19.10
C ALA A 488 29.67 -33.56 -17.68
N ASP A 489 29.97 -32.80 -16.63
CA ASP A 489 29.56 -33.07 -15.25
C ASP A 489 28.48 -32.08 -14.76
N LEU A 490 27.39 -31.96 -15.55
CA LEU A 490 26.24 -31.16 -15.16
C LEU A 490 25.67 -31.53 -13.77
N PRO A 491 25.63 -32.81 -13.33
CA PRO A 491 25.27 -33.16 -11.97
C PRO A 491 26.19 -32.50 -10.93
N GLY A 492 27.51 -32.54 -11.12
CA GLY A 492 28.47 -31.84 -10.26
C GLY A 492 28.22 -30.33 -10.22
N LEU A 493 28.03 -29.69 -11.36
CA LEU A 493 27.73 -28.25 -11.45
C LEU A 493 26.39 -27.90 -10.78
N TRP A 494 25.37 -28.75 -10.92
CA TRP A 494 24.06 -28.56 -10.30
C TRP A 494 24.16 -28.55 -8.76
N HIS A 495 25.01 -29.39 -8.19
CA HIS A 495 25.22 -29.51 -6.74
C HIS A 495 26.30 -28.58 -6.17
N ALA A 496 27.02 -27.84 -7.02
CA ALA A 496 28.02 -26.87 -6.58
C ALA A 496 27.42 -25.74 -5.71
N SER A 497 28.18 -25.29 -4.71
CA SER A 497 27.78 -24.21 -3.78
C SER A 497 27.60 -22.86 -4.48
N GLU A 498 28.29 -22.68 -5.60
CA GLU A 498 28.31 -21.46 -6.41
C GLU A 498 27.06 -21.36 -7.30
N THR A 499 26.40 -22.48 -7.59
CA THR A 499 25.17 -22.51 -8.39
C THR A 499 23.99 -22.08 -7.52
N SER A 500 23.35 -20.97 -7.88
CA SER A 500 22.20 -20.45 -7.13
C SER A 500 20.92 -21.23 -7.43
N ASP A 501 19.96 -21.26 -6.49
CA ASP A 501 18.64 -21.85 -6.73
C ASP A 501 17.90 -21.17 -7.88
N ARG A 502 18.14 -19.87 -8.09
CA ARG A 502 17.61 -19.15 -9.24
C ARG A 502 18.10 -19.74 -10.56
N ASP A 503 19.39 -20.09 -10.65
CA ASP A 503 19.99 -20.65 -11.86
C ASP A 503 19.48 -22.07 -12.10
N ARG A 504 19.38 -22.89 -11.05
CA ARG A 504 18.73 -24.21 -11.09
C ARG A 504 17.31 -24.13 -11.67
N LYS A 505 16.49 -23.19 -11.18
CA LYS A 505 15.13 -22.95 -11.68
C LYS A 505 15.09 -22.51 -13.14
N ARG A 506 16.03 -21.66 -13.55
CA ARG A 506 16.13 -21.20 -14.94
C ARG A 506 16.41 -22.39 -15.86
N LEU A 507 17.41 -23.20 -15.52
CA LEU A 507 17.77 -24.39 -16.28
C LEU A 507 16.59 -25.37 -16.36
N LEU A 508 15.96 -25.69 -15.23
CA LEU A 508 14.81 -26.59 -15.16
C LEU A 508 13.68 -26.16 -16.11
N ARG A 509 13.36 -24.86 -16.15
CA ARG A 509 12.30 -24.29 -16.99
C ARG A 509 12.65 -24.14 -18.47
N THR A 510 13.90 -24.37 -18.87
CA THR A 510 14.23 -24.43 -20.30
C THR A 510 13.70 -25.70 -20.95
N LEU A 511 13.62 -26.79 -20.18
CA LEU A 511 13.25 -28.12 -20.66
C LEU A 511 11.84 -28.51 -20.20
N ILE A 512 11.43 -28.08 -19.01
CA ILE A 512 10.15 -28.42 -18.39
C ILE A 512 9.17 -27.26 -18.53
N SER A 513 8.04 -27.54 -19.18
CA SER A 513 6.92 -26.61 -19.36
C SER A 513 6.13 -26.43 -18.07
N ASP A 514 5.71 -27.53 -17.45
CA ASP A 514 5.04 -27.52 -16.15
C ASP A 514 5.15 -28.85 -15.43
N VAL A 515 4.86 -28.79 -14.13
CA VAL A 515 4.83 -29.92 -13.21
C VAL A 515 3.46 -29.92 -12.54
N THR A 516 2.76 -31.04 -12.54
CA THR A 516 1.39 -31.14 -12.03
C THR A 516 1.30 -32.19 -10.93
N LEU A 517 0.82 -31.80 -9.74
CA LEU A 517 0.52 -32.75 -8.65
C LEU A 517 -0.80 -33.45 -8.97
N LEU A 518 -0.72 -34.70 -9.40
CA LEU A 518 -1.90 -35.48 -9.78
C LEU A 518 -2.73 -35.86 -8.55
N PRO A 519 -4.06 -35.96 -8.69
CA PRO A 519 -4.93 -36.38 -7.61
C PRO A 519 -4.58 -37.81 -7.18
N GLU A 520 -4.43 -37.99 -5.86
CA GLU A 520 -4.12 -39.28 -5.25
C GLU A 520 -5.08 -39.54 -4.09
N SER A 521 -5.60 -40.77 -3.98
CA SER A 521 -6.55 -41.14 -2.92
C SER A 521 -5.80 -41.41 -1.61
N ASP A 522 -4.73 -42.21 -1.69
CA ASP A 522 -3.82 -42.48 -0.59
C ASP A 522 -3.11 -41.19 -0.12
N ARG A 523 -3.10 -40.95 1.20
CA ARG A 523 -2.45 -39.76 1.80
C ARG A 523 -0.94 -39.94 1.98
N ALA A 524 -0.46 -41.17 1.93
CA ALA A 524 0.96 -41.52 2.02
C ALA A 524 1.66 -41.47 0.65
N ARG A 525 0.92 -41.45 -0.45
CA ARG A 525 1.45 -41.39 -1.82
C ARG A 525 1.19 -40.03 -2.47
N ALA A 526 2.01 -39.69 -3.45
CA ALA A 526 1.81 -38.59 -4.37
C ALA A 526 2.23 -39.03 -5.77
N ARG A 527 1.54 -38.54 -6.80
CA ARG A 527 1.96 -38.70 -8.19
C ARG A 527 2.14 -37.33 -8.81
N VAL A 528 3.19 -37.17 -9.60
CA VAL A 528 3.54 -35.90 -10.23
C VAL A 528 3.72 -36.14 -11.72
N GLY A 529 2.95 -35.42 -12.54
CA GLY A 529 3.16 -35.35 -13.98
C GLY A 529 4.17 -34.26 -14.32
N VAL A 530 5.11 -34.55 -15.21
CA VAL A 530 6.09 -33.61 -15.75
C VAL A 530 5.82 -33.46 -17.24
N ARG A 531 5.57 -32.23 -17.72
CA ARG A 531 5.39 -31.94 -19.13
C ARG A 531 6.60 -31.19 -19.67
N TRP A 532 7.21 -31.72 -20.71
CA TRP A 532 8.38 -31.14 -21.36
C TRP A 532 7.97 -30.14 -22.44
N HIS A 533 8.80 -29.14 -22.72
CA HIS A 533 8.58 -28.23 -23.84
C HIS A 533 8.59 -28.95 -25.20
N ALA A 534 9.28 -30.08 -25.30
CA ALA A 534 9.26 -30.96 -26.47
C ALA A 534 7.94 -31.74 -26.66
N GLY A 535 6.95 -31.57 -25.77
CA GLY A 535 5.65 -32.21 -25.84
C GLY A 535 5.56 -33.60 -25.17
N ALA A 536 6.70 -34.20 -24.79
CA ALA A 536 6.72 -35.41 -23.99
C ALA A 536 6.12 -35.19 -22.59
N THR A 537 5.64 -36.27 -21.96
CA THR A 537 5.13 -36.26 -20.59
C THR A 537 5.66 -37.47 -19.83
N ASP A 538 6.08 -37.26 -18.58
CA ASP A 538 6.45 -38.32 -17.65
C ASP A 538 5.58 -38.28 -16.39
N GLU A 539 5.44 -39.42 -15.72
CA GLU A 539 4.78 -39.50 -14.43
C GLU A 539 5.73 -40.09 -13.37
N LEU A 540 5.81 -39.43 -12.22
CA LEU A 540 6.68 -39.79 -11.10
C LEU A 540 5.84 -40.17 -9.89
N ALA A 541 6.07 -41.36 -9.34
CA ALA A 541 5.44 -41.82 -8.10
C ALA A 541 6.33 -41.48 -6.89
N LEU A 542 5.75 -40.82 -5.89
CA LEU A 542 6.44 -40.27 -4.72
C LEU A 542 5.78 -40.75 -3.42
N THR A 543 6.59 -40.86 -2.36
CA THR A 543 6.11 -41.16 -1.00
C THR A 543 6.12 -39.89 -0.15
N ARG A 544 5.02 -39.63 0.56
CA ARG A 544 4.86 -38.46 1.43
C ARG A 544 5.37 -38.79 2.84
N PRO A 545 6.05 -37.86 3.51
CA PRO A 545 6.44 -38.04 4.91
C PRO A 545 5.21 -38.28 5.80
N ARG A 546 5.36 -39.11 6.83
CA ARG A 546 4.30 -39.36 7.81
C ARG A 546 3.87 -38.04 8.46
N LEU A 547 2.59 -37.89 8.76
CA LEU A 547 2.09 -36.69 9.41
C LEU A 547 2.75 -36.52 10.78
N SER A 548 3.05 -35.28 11.18
CA SER A 548 3.58 -34.98 12.51
C SER A 548 2.72 -35.55 13.63
N ALA A 549 1.40 -35.64 13.44
CA ALA A 549 0.49 -36.23 14.40
C ALA A 549 0.71 -37.75 14.57
N ASP A 550 1.05 -38.44 13.48
CA ASP A 550 1.34 -39.87 13.49
C ASP A 550 2.71 -40.16 14.10
N ILE A 551 3.71 -39.29 13.83
CA ILE A 551 5.05 -39.38 14.43
C ILE A 551 4.98 -39.13 15.94
N ARG A 552 4.23 -38.11 16.38
CA ARG A 552 4.13 -37.75 17.81
C ARG A 552 3.16 -38.62 18.61
N ARG A 553 2.44 -39.54 17.96
CA ARG A 553 1.49 -40.43 18.63
C ARG A 553 2.25 -41.34 19.60
N THR A 554 1.71 -41.46 20.83
CA THR A 554 2.29 -42.37 21.83
C THR A 554 2.19 -43.82 21.35
N PRO A 555 3.29 -44.60 21.35
CA PRO A 555 3.25 -46.01 20.98
C PRO A 555 2.27 -46.81 21.84
N ALA A 556 1.64 -47.83 21.25
CA ALA A 556 0.64 -48.64 21.94
C ALA A 556 1.20 -49.33 23.19
N ALA A 557 2.39 -49.92 23.08
CA ALA A 557 3.09 -50.57 24.20
C ALA A 557 3.34 -49.61 25.38
N SER A 558 3.80 -48.38 25.11
CA SER A 558 4.01 -47.37 26.15
C SER A 558 2.69 -46.94 26.80
N ARG A 559 1.63 -46.77 26.01
CA ARG A 559 0.29 -46.43 26.51
C ARG A 559 -0.27 -47.53 27.41
N GLU A 560 -0.11 -48.79 27.02
CA GLU A 560 -0.59 -49.96 27.78
C GLU A 560 0.15 -50.11 29.11
N LEU A 561 1.48 -49.97 29.10
CA LEU A 561 2.28 -50.02 30.33
C LEU A 561 1.96 -48.87 31.29
N ILE A 562 1.79 -47.65 30.77
CA ILE A 562 1.35 -46.49 31.57
C ILE A 562 -0.05 -46.74 32.14
N ALA A 563 -0.97 -47.31 31.35
CA ALA A 563 -2.33 -47.61 31.81
C ALA A 563 -2.36 -48.64 32.94
N ALA A 564 -1.47 -49.63 32.90
CA ALA A 564 -1.40 -50.69 33.91
C ALA A 564 -0.77 -50.22 35.23
N LEU A 565 0.29 -49.42 35.18
CA LEU A 565 1.09 -49.09 36.37
C LEU A 565 0.65 -47.80 37.06
N ARG A 566 0.22 -46.79 36.29
CA ARG A 566 -0.06 -45.44 36.81
C ARG A 566 -1.18 -45.34 37.88
N PRO A 567 -2.17 -46.26 37.96
CA PRO A 567 -3.12 -46.26 39.06
C PRO A 567 -2.54 -46.71 40.41
N SER A 568 -1.44 -47.46 40.42
CA SER A 568 -0.86 -48.08 41.62
C SER A 568 0.58 -47.65 41.93
N HIS A 569 1.24 -46.92 41.01
CA HIS A 569 2.63 -46.47 41.11
C HIS A 569 2.72 -44.95 40.96
N THR A 570 3.79 -44.36 41.52
CA THR A 570 4.09 -42.93 41.29
C THR A 570 4.51 -42.70 39.84
N ASP A 571 4.35 -41.47 39.33
CA ASP A 571 4.75 -41.17 37.94
C ASP A 571 6.27 -41.42 37.75
N GLU A 572 7.11 -41.29 38.78
CA GLU A 572 8.54 -41.63 38.77
C GLU A 572 8.79 -43.14 38.62
N GLN A 573 8.01 -43.96 39.31
CA GLN A 573 8.07 -45.42 39.20
C GLN A 573 7.59 -45.89 37.82
N VAL A 574 6.58 -45.22 37.25
CA VAL A 574 6.13 -45.48 35.88
C VAL A 574 7.22 -45.10 34.86
N VAL A 575 7.94 -43.99 35.08
CA VAL A 575 9.10 -43.61 34.24
C VAL A 575 10.21 -44.67 34.34
N ALA A 576 10.53 -45.14 35.54
CA ALA A 576 11.53 -46.20 35.73
C ALA A 576 11.12 -47.49 35.00
N ALA A 577 9.86 -47.92 35.13
CA ALA A 577 9.34 -49.10 34.43
C ALA A 577 9.34 -48.94 32.89
N LEU A 578 9.08 -47.73 32.37
CA LEU A 578 9.18 -47.44 30.94
C LEU A 578 10.64 -47.49 30.46
N ALA A 579 11.59 -47.04 31.28
CA ALA A 579 13.01 -47.10 30.99
C ALA A 579 13.53 -48.55 31.00
N ASP A 580 13.13 -49.35 32.00
CA ASP A 580 13.48 -50.77 32.09
C ASP A 580 12.90 -51.58 30.91
N ALA A 581 11.70 -51.22 30.45
CA ALA A 581 11.08 -51.81 29.27
C ALA A 581 11.64 -51.26 27.93
N GLN A 582 12.64 -50.36 27.97
CA GLN A 582 13.26 -49.70 26.80
C GLN A 582 12.24 -48.99 25.88
N LEU A 583 11.15 -48.47 26.45
CA LEU A 583 10.09 -47.81 25.71
C LEU A 583 10.34 -46.30 25.60
N THR A 584 10.23 -45.76 24.38
CA THR A 584 10.39 -44.33 24.09
C THR A 584 9.10 -43.67 23.64
N THR A 585 9.01 -42.36 23.78
CA THR A 585 7.94 -41.54 23.20
C THR A 585 7.88 -41.67 21.66
N GLY A 586 6.79 -41.23 21.03
CA GLY A 586 6.67 -41.27 19.56
C GLY A 586 7.76 -40.50 18.81
N THR A 587 8.38 -39.51 19.45
CA THR A 587 9.54 -38.77 18.91
C THR A 587 10.89 -39.38 19.28
N GLY A 588 10.93 -40.62 19.79
CA GLY A 588 12.16 -41.34 20.12
C GLY A 588 12.88 -40.86 21.38
N ARG A 589 12.24 -40.02 22.21
CA ARG A 589 12.82 -39.54 23.47
C ARG A 589 12.46 -40.47 24.64
N PRO A 590 13.32 -40.60 25.67
CA PRO A 590 12.95 -41.23 26.93
C PRO A 590 11.73 -40.55 27.56
N TYR A 591 10.94 -41.32 28.32
CA TYR A 591 9.84 -40.77 29.09
C TYR A 591 10.36 -40.01 30.32
N ASP A 592 9.79 -38.84 30.57
CA ASP A 592 9.90 -38.13 31.85
C ASP A 592 8.53 -38.04 32.53
N VAL A 593 8.50 -37.57 33.78
CA VAL A 593 7.26 -37.44 34.56
C VAL A 593 6.22 -36.56 33.84
N ALA A 594 6.68 -35.52 33.12
CA ALA A 594 5.78 -34.65 32.36
C ALA A 594 5.14 -35.38 31.16
N ALA A 595 5.91 -36.20 30.45
CA ALA A 595 5.43 -37.03 29.34
C ALA A 595 4.43 -38.07 29.83
N VAL A 596 4.68 -38.74 30.95
CA VAL A 596 3.73 -39.70 31.56
C VAL A 596 2.43 -39.01 31.98
N LYS A 597 2.51 -37.83 32.61
CA LYS A 597 1.33 -37.00 32.95
C LYS A 597 0.55 -36.58 31.70
N TRP A 598 1.24 -36.17 30.63
CA TRP A 598 0.61 -35.78 29.38
C TRP A 598 -0.08 -36.95 28.68
N VAL A 599 0.52 -38.14 28.68
CA VAL A 599 -0.11 -39.38 28.19
C VAL A 599 -1.35 -39.68 29.04
N GLY A 600 -1.24 -39.59 30.36
CA GLY A 600 -2.37 -39.79 31.26
C GLY A 600 -3.53 -38.84 31.00
N TYR A 601 -3.25 -37.56 30.75
CA TYR A 601 -4.24 -36.55 30.39
C TYR A 601 -4.90 -36.81 29.03
N THR A 602 -4.08 -37.10 28.00
CA THR A 602 -4.51 -37.31 26.61
C THR A 602 -5.34 -38.57 26.46
N TYR A 603 -4.97 -39.65 27.15
CA TYR A 603 -5.62 -40.96 27.07
C TYR A 603 -6.52 -41.28 28.26
N LYS A 604 -6.77 -40.31 29.16
CA LYS A 604 -7.67 -40.43 30.32
C LYS A 604 -7.31 -41.58 31.28
N ILE A 605 -6.02 -41.81 31.48
CA ILE A 605 -5.53 -42.81 32.44
C ILE A 605 -5.51 -42.15 33.83
N PRO A 606 -6.10 -42.76 34.87
CA PRO A 606 -6.07 -42.21 36.22
C PRO A 606 -4.68 -42.32 36.85
N ALA A 607 -4.36 -41.42 37.78
CA ALA A 607 -3.14 -41.47 38.59
C ALA A 607 -3.43 -42.17 39.94
N GLN A 608 -2.38 -42.65 40.60
CA GLN A 608 -2.47 -43.17 41.96
C GLN A 608 -3.17 -42.18 42.90
N VAL A 609 -4.14 -42.69 43.65
CA VAL A 609 -4.91 -41.93 44.64
C VAL A 609 -4.05 -41.83 45.92
N PRO A 610 -3.64 -40.62 46.35
CA PRO A 610 -2.68 -40.47 47.45
C PRO A 610 -3.33 -40.37 48.85
N PHE A 611 -4.65 -40.58 48.96
CA PHE A 611 -5.41 -40.38 50.20
C PHE A 611 -5.38 -41.63 51.08
N ARG A 612 -5.11 -41.46 52.37
CA ARG A 612 -5.31 -42.49 53.40
C ARG A 612 -6.80 -42.62 53.71
N ASP A 613 -7.22 -43.70 54.36
CA ASP A 613 -8.61 -43.84 54.82
C ASP A 613 -9.01 -42.63 55.69
N GLY A 614 -10.11 -41.98 55.30
CA GLY A 614 -10.60 -40.76 55.92
C GLY A 614 -9.95 -39.45 55.42
N GLU A 615 -9.06 -39.48 54.42
CA GLU A 615 -8.54 -38.27 53.78
C GLU A 615 -9.27 -37.97 52.47
N ILE A 616 -9.49 -36.68 52.17
CA ILE A 616 -10.08 -36.22 50.91
C ILE A 616 -9.24 -35.11 50.27
N CYS A 617 -9.46 -34.87 48.97
CA CYS A 617 -8.82 -33.78 48.25
C CYS A 617 -9.55 -32.44 48.44
N VAL A 618 -8.87 -31.34 48.11
CA VAL A 618 -9.43 -29.97 48.14
C VAL A 618 -10.73 -29.86 47.34
N ASN A 619 -10.81 -30.49 46.17
CA ASN A 619 -12.01 -30.44 45.33
C ASN A 619 -13.20 -31.17 45.97
N GLN A 620 -12.95 -32.29 46.65
CA GLN A 620 -13.97 -33.03 47.39
C GLN A 620 -14.44 -32.23 48.61
N ALA A 621 -13.51 -31.65 49.38
CA ALA A 621 -13.85 -30.78 50.53
C ALA A 621 -14.69 -29.56 50.10
N ALA A 622 -14.32 -28.90 49.00
CA ALA A 622 -15.06 -27.77 48.45
C ALA A 622 -16.46 -28.16 47.97
N GLN A 623 -16.62 -29.39 47.45
CA GLN A 623 -17.91 -29.93 47.04
C GLN A 623 -18.80 -30.25 48.25
N ILE A 624 -18.27 -30.89 49.30
CA ILE A 624 -18.99 -31.24 50.53
C ILE A 624 -19.46 -29.97 51.28
N LEU A 625 -18.59 -28.96 51.37
CA LEU A 625 -18.89 -27.70 52.05
C LEU A 625 -19.70 -26.71 51.22
N GLY A 626 -19.85 -26.94 49.91
CA GLY A 626 -20.49 -25.98 49.02
C GLY A 626 -19.74 -24.65 48.95
N ILE A 627 -18.42 -24.66 48.78
CA ILE A 627 -17.60 -23.45 48.56
C ILE A 627 -16.67 -23.64 47.36
N THR A 628 -15.90 -22.61 46.99
CA THR A 628 -14.89 -22.72 45.91
C THR A 628 -13.64 -23.44 46.41
N ALA A 629 -12.93 -24.13 45.51
CA ALA A 629 -11.65 -24.77 45.86
C ALA A 629 -10.63 -23.75 46.39
N ASP A 630 -10.63 -22.52 45.87
CA ASP A 630 -9.76 -21.43 46.33
C ASP A 630 -9.99 -21.04 47.79
N ALA A 631 -11.23 -21.09 48.28
CA ALA A 631 -11.54 -20.83 49.69
C ALA A 631 -10.94 -21.91 50.61
N VAL A 632 -11.01 -23.17 50.17
CA VAL A 632 -10.37 -24.29 50.90
C VAL A 632 -8.85 -24.15 50.85
N TYR A 633 -8.26 -23.80 49.70
CA TYR A 633 -6.82 -23.49 49.60
C TYR A 633 -6.42 -22.36 50.55
N TYR A 634 -7.21 -21.29 50.62
CA TYR A 634 -6.98 -20.17 51.52
C TYR A 634 -6.97 -20.62 52.99
N TRP A 635 -7.91 -21.47 53.41
CA TRP A 635 -7.91 -21.99 54.79
C TRP A 635 -6.70 -22.87 55.10
N LEU A 636 -6.27 -23.68 54.14
CA LEU A 636 -5.08 -24.52 54.29
C LEU A 636 -3.81 -23.68 54.39
N THR A 637 -3.64 -22.66 53.54
CA THR A 637 -2.44 -21.82 53.55
C THR A 637 -2.35 -20.89 54.75
N HIS A 638 -3.48 -20.52 55.35
CA HIS A 638 -3.55 -19.66 56.55
C HIS A 638 -3.70 -20.46 57.85
N GLY A 639 -3.50 -21.79 57.81
CA GLY A 639 -3.53 -22.66 58.99
C GLY A 639 -4.89 -22.81 59.68
N ARG A 640 -5.98 -22.45 58.98
CA ARG A 640 -7.37 -22.54 59.50
C ARG A 640 -8.00 -23.91 59.24
N LEU A 641 -7.40 -24.70 58.36
CA LEU A 641 -7.74 -26.11 58.14
C LEU A 641 -6.42 -26.89 58.12
N HIS A 642 -6.35 -27.99 58.87
CA HIS A 642 -5.16 -28.81 58.95
C HIS A 642 -5.18 -29.88 57.86
N ALA A 643 -4.08 -30.01 57.11
CA ALA A 643 -3.89 -31.05 56.12
C ALA A 643 -2.41 -31.38 55.98
N ARG A 644 -2.10 -32.61 55.56
CA ARG A 644 -0.74 -32.94 55.10
C ARG A 644 -0.62 -32.65 53.60
N LYS A 645 0.60 -32.52 53.11
CA LYS A 645 0.88 -32.65 51.67
C LYS A 645 1.37 -34.06 51.37
N ASP A 646 0.97 -34.61 50.22
CA ASP A 646 1.63 -35.78 49.65
C ASP A 646 3.01 -35.41 49.05
N ASP A 647 3.78 -36.41 48.64
CA ASP A 647 5.10 -36.23 48.01
C ASP A 647 5.02 -35.44 46.68
N GLY A 648 3.82 -35.34 46.10
CA GLY A 648 3.51 -34.52 44.91
C GLY A 648 2.98 -33.12 45.23
N GLY A 649 3.00 -32.69 46.49
CA GLY A 649 2.56 -31.37 46.95
C GLY A 649 1.05 -31.16 46.98
N ARG A 650 0.24 -32.21 46.78
CA ARG A 650 -1.22 -32.16 46.88
C ARG A 650 -1.66 -32.20 48.33
N TRP A 651 -2.66 -31.40 48.69
CA TRP A 651 -3.22 -31.39 50.04
C TRP A 651 -4.14 -32.59 50.27
N CYS A 652 -3.82 -33.39 51.29
CA CYS A 652 -4.61 -34.50 51.80
C CYS A 652 -5.24 -34.07 53.12
N ILE A 653 -6.55 -33.81 53.09
CA ILE A 653 -7.29 -33.23 54.20
C ILE A 653 -7.92 -34.37 55.01
N PRO A 654 -7.56 -34.58 56.28
CA PRO A 654 -8.28 -35.50 57.15
C PRO A 654 -9.71 -35.00 57.30
N TRP A 655 -10.68 -35.84 56.93
CA TRP A 655 -12.09 -35.47 56.89
C TRP A 655 -12.89 -36.35 57.84
N ASN A 656 -13.49 -35.72 58.83
CA ASN A 656 -14.43 -36.33 59.76
C ASN A 656 -15.52 -35.32 60.11
N ASP A 657 -16.57 -35.78 60.80
CA ASP A 657 -17.74 -34.97 61.12
C ASP A 657 -17.40 -33.71 61.95
N GLN A 658 -16.34 -33.77 62.77
CA GLN A 658 -15.90 -32.63 63.59
C GLN A 658 -15.20 -31.56 62.74
N VAL A 659 -14.37 -31.96 61.79
CA VAL A 659 -13.68 -31.06 60.84
C VAL A 659 -14.71 -30.41 59.92
N GLU A 660 -15.66 -31.18 59.41
CA GLU A 660 -16.75 -30.62 58.59
C GLU A 660 -17.58 -29.61 59.38
N ALA A 661 -17.99 -29.92 60.61
CA ALA A 661 -18.72 -28.99 61.47
C ALA A 661 -17.93 -27.72 61.82
N ALA A 662 -16.61 -27.83 62.03
CA ALA A 662 -15.73 -26.69 62.25
C ALA A 662 -15.63 -25.79 61.01
N CYS A 663 -15.47 -26.39 59.82
CA CYS A 663 -15.48 -25.66 58.55
C CYS A 663 -16.83 -24.98 58.29
N ARG A 664 -17.95 -25.65 58.58
CA ARG A 664 -19.31 -25.06 58.45
C ARG A 664 -19.50 -23.86 59.38
N ARG A 665 -19.12 -23.96 60.65
CA ARG A 665 -19.13 -22.81 61.58
C ARG A 665 -18.26 -21.65 61.09
N GLN A 666 -17.12 -21.93 60.47
CA GLN A 666 -16.23 -20.92 59.90
C GLN A 666 -16.80 -20.24 58.65
N ILE A 667 -17.66 -20.93 57.89
CA ILE A 667 -18.45 -20.33 56.80
C ILE A 667 -19.50 -19.41 57.40
N ASP A 668 -20.26 -19.87 58.40
CA ASP A 668 -21.36 -19.12 59.02
C ASP A 668 -20.90 -17.82 59.70
N THR A 669 -19.66 -17.78 60.19
CA THR A 669 -19.06 -16.60 60.84
C THR A 669 -18.31 -15.66 59.89
N SER A 670 -18.17 -16.02 58.61
CA SER A 670 -17.34 -15.26 57.66
C SER A 670 -18.17 -14.42 56.70
N GLY A 671 -18.15 -13.10 56.85
CA GLY A 671 -18.83 -12.15 55.95
C GLY A 671 -18.30 -12.09 54.50
N HIS A 672 -17.16 -12.73 54.21
CA HIS A 672 -16.52 -12.75 52.89
C HIS A 672 -16.67 -14.08 52.13
N LEU A 673 -17.29 -15.09 52.75
CA LEU A 673 -17.54 -16.38 52.12
C LEU A 673 -19.05 -16.49 51.88
N PRO A 674 -19.56 -16.07 50.70
CA PRO A 674 -20.93 -16.38 50.39
C PRO A 674 -21.07 -17.90 50.36
N PRO A 675 -22.14 -18.49 50.95
CA PRO A 675 -22.43 -19.90 50.69
C PRO A 675 -22.47 -20.09 49.17
N ARG A 676 -21.93 -21.19 48.60
CA ARG A 676 -22.36 -21.54 47.23
C ARG A 676 -23.88 -21.56 47.29
N PRO A 677 -24.56 -20.99 46.30
CA PRO A 677 -25.96 -21.29 46.14
C PRO A 677 -26.06 -22.81 45.96
N THR A 678 -26.49 -23.51 47.02
CA THR A 678 -27.01 -24.88 46.94
C THR A 678 -28.43 -24.90 46.39
N THR A 679 -28.94 -23.75 45.94
CA THR A 679 -30.12 -23.61 45.12
C THR A 679 -29.68 -23.34 43.67
N PRO A 680 -30.21 -24.05 42.65
CA PRO A 680 -29.90 -23.75 41.26
C PRO A 680 -30.16 -22.25 40.98
N PRO A 681 -29.40 -21.61 40.07
CA PRO A 681 -29.70 -20.24 39.67
C PRO A 681 -31.18 -20.15 39.31
N LEU A 682 -31.87 -19.09 39.73
CA LEU A 682 -33.30 -18.86 39.48
C LEU A 682 -33.60 -18.78 37.96
N THR A 683 -33.56 -19.93 37.29
CA THR A 683 -34.41 -20.24 36.14
C THR A 683 -35.83 -20.19 36.66
N LEU A 684 -36.67 -19.37 36.05
CA LEU A 684 -38.09 -19.43 36.36
C LEU A 684 -38.58 -20.85 36.04
N PRO A 685 -39.63 -21.35 36.72
CA PRO A 685 -40.22 -22.65 36.38
C PRO A 685 -40.49 -22.72 34.87
N GLY A 686 -39.90 -23.70 34.19
CA GLY A 686 -39.95 -23.82 32.72
C GLY A 686 -38.82 -23.12 31.96
N GLU A 687 -37.71 -22.76 32.59
CA GLU A 687 -36.50 -22.28 31.90
C GLU A 687 -35.29 -23.20 32.14
N VAL A 688 -34.41 -23.33 31.14
CA VAL A 688 -33.12 -24.05 31.24
C VAL A 688 -31.96 -23.12 30.91
N SER A 689 -30.78 -23.40 31.45
CA SER A 689 -29.55 -22.70 31.05
C SER A 689 -29.07 -23.17 29.67
N VAL A 690 -28.28 -22.35 28.97
CA VAL A 690 -27.68 -22.74 27.68
C VAL A 690 -26.88 -24.05 27.79
N GLN A 691 -26.15 -24.24 28.88
CA GLN A 691 -25.37 -25.46 29.13
C GLN A 691 -26.28 -26.69 29.32
N HIS A 692 -27.37 -26.53 30.07
CA HIS A 692 -28.33 -27.61 30.31
C HIS A 692 -29.12 -27.95 29.03
N GLY A 693 -29.59 -26.94 28.29
CA GLY A 693 -30.28 -27.15 27.01
C GLY A 693 -29.39 -27.80 25.95
N ALA A 694 -28.10 -27.46 25.92
CA ALA A 694 -27.13 -28.11 25.05
C ALA A 694 -26.94 -29.60 25.39
N ALA A 695 -26.91 -29.93 26.68
CA ALA A 695 -26.85 -31.30 27.16
C ALA A 695 -28.12 -32.11 26.82
N LEU A 696 -29.31 -31.53 26.98
CA LEU A 696 -30.59 -32.17 26.61
C LEU A 696 -30.68 -32.49 25.11
N LEU A 697 -30.10 -31.63 24.27
CA LEU A 697 -30.09 -31.80 22.81
C LEU A 697 -28.89 -32.59 22.28
N GLY A 698 -27.87 -32.88 23.11
CA GLY A 698 -26.65 -33.58 22.69
C GLY A 698 -25.75 -32.75 21.76
N VAL A 699 -25.79 -31.41 21.87
CA VAL A 699 -25.01 -30.49 21.01
C VAL A 699 -24.04 -29.63 21.83
N VAL A 700 -23.08 -29.00 21.18
CA VAL A 700 -22.17 -28.05 21.84
C VAL A 700 -22.89 -26.73 22.18
N GLU A 701 -22.54 -26.10 23.31
CA GLU A 701 -23.17 -24.87 23.81
C GLU A 701 -23.24 -23.73 22.77
N HIS A 702 -22.24 -23.65 21.89
CA HIS A 702 -22.19 -22.67 20.80
C HIS A 702 -23.39 -22.74 19.84
N ALA A 703 -24.03 -23.90 19.66
CA ALA A 703 -25.21 -24.04 18.81
C ALA A 703 -26.42 -23.27 19.38
N LEU A 704 -26.66 -23.38 20.69
CA LEU A 704 -27.73 -22.65 21.35
C LEU A 704 -27.41 -21.15 21.40
N TYR A 705 -26.15 -20.76 21.65
CA TYR A 705 -25.73 -19.36 21.54
C TYR A 705 -25.95 -18.78 20.14
N TYR A 706 -25.70 -19.56 19.08
CA TYR A 706 -25.96 -19.16 17.70
C TYR A 706 -27.45 -18.95 17.45
N TRP A 707 -28.30 -19.87 17.88
CA TRP A 707 -29.76 -19.73 17.72
C TRP A 707 -30.35 -18.59 18.54
N ILE A 708 -29.83 -18.32 19.75
CA ILE A 708 -30.18 -17.13 20.54
C ILE A 708 -29.77 -15.86 19.76
N ARG A 709 -28.54 -15.83 19.24
CA ARG A 709 -28.00 -14.68 18.49
C ARG A 709 -28.74 -14.40 17.18
N CYS A 710 -29.20 -15.45 16.50
CA CYS A 710 -29.99 -15.36 15.27
C CYS A 710 -31.48 -15.14 15.53
N GLY A 711 -31.90 -15.00 16.80
CA GLY A 711 -33.28 -14.74 17.19
C GLY A 711 -34.22 -15.94 17.07
N ARG A 712 -33.70 -17.15 16.81
CA ARG A 712 -34.48 -18.40 16.73
C ARG A 712 -34.89 -18.93 18.10
N LEU A 713 -34.04 -18.74 19.11
CA LEU A 713 -34.35 -19.03 20.51
C LEU A 713 -34.49 -17.73 21.29
N ARG A 714 -35.62 -17.56 21.99
CA ARG A 714 -35.77 -16.49 22.97
C ARG A 714 -35.00 -16.88 24.23
N ALA A 715 -34.18 -15.97 24.72
CA ALA A 715 -33.48 -16.15 25.98
C ALA A 715 -33.39 -14.82 26.72
N ARG A 716 -33.36 -14.87 28.04
CA ARG A 716 -33.11 -13.71 28.90
C ARG A 716 -31.84 -13.94 29.72
N LYS A 717 -31.25 -12.87 30.24
CA LYS A 717 -30.19 -13.01 31.24
C LYS A 717 -30.79 -13.09 32.64
N ASP A 718 -30.31 -14.00 33.46
CA ASP A 718 -30.60 -14.03 34.89
C ASP A 718 -29.86 -12.89 35.63
N VAL A 719 -30.09 -12.80 36.95
CA VAL A 719 -29.47 -11.77 37.82
C VAL A 719 -27.94 -11.91 37.86
N GLY A 720 -27.39 -13.06 37.49
CA GLY A 720 -25.95 -13.34 37.35
C GLY A 720 -25.42 -13.19 35.92
N GLY A 721 -26.22 -12.68 34.98
CA GLY A 721 -25.81 -12.44 33.60
C GLY A 721 -25.78 -13.68 32.69
N ARG A 722 -26.25 -14.85 33.16
CA ARG A 722 -26.31 -16.11 32.39
C ARG A 722 -27.57 -16.18 31.54
N TRP A 723 -27.45 -16.72 30.34
CA TRP A 723 -28.58 -16.88 29.42
C TRP A 723 -29.47 -18.07 29.84
N CYS A 724 -30.74 -17.78 30.11
CA CYS A 724 -31.81 -18.72 30.42
C CYS A 724 -32.83 -18.73 29.27
N ILE A 725 -33.19 -19.92 28.83
CA ILE A 725 -34.08 -20.18 27.70
C ILE A 725 -35.39 -20.73 28.27
N PRO A 726 -36.56 -20.16 27.96
CA PRO A 726 -37.84 -20.80 28.23
C PRO A 726 -37.90 -22.13 27.48
N TRP A 727 -37.97 -23.23 28.22
CA TRP A 727 -37.87 -24.58 27.70
C TRP A 727 -39.20 -25.30 27.88
N ASN A 728 -39.82 -25.64 26.76
CA ASN A 728 -41.03 -26.44 26.68
C ASN A 728 -40.91 -27.41 25.50
N ASP A 729 -41.85 -28.34 25.40
CA ASP A 729 -41.80 -29.41 24.39
C ASP A 729 -41.77 -28.85 22.94
N GLN A 730 -42.37 -27.68 22.70
CA GLN A 730 -42.33 -27.03 21.39
C GLN A 730 -40.94 -26.46 21.07
N VAL A 731 -40.28 -25.84 22.04
CA VAL A 731 -38.91 -25.31 21.89
C VAL A 731 -37.91 -26.45 21.69
N GLU A 732 -38.07 -27.55 22.44
CA GLU A 732 -37.22 -28.71 22.27
C GLU A 732 -37.44 -29.38 20.90
N ALA A 733 -38.69 -29.58 20.49
CA ALA A 733 -39.01 -30.14 19.17
C ALA A 733 -38.48 -29.27 18.03
N ALA A 734 -38.61 -27.95 18.13
CA ALA A 734 -38.06 -27.01 17.14
C ALA A 734 -36.52 -27.07 17.08
N CYS A 735 -35.85 -27.18 18.24
CA CYS A 735 -34.39 -27.33 18.27
C CYS A 735 -33.95 -28.66 17.66
N ARG A 736 -34.66 -29.76 17.93
CA ARG A 736 -34.38 -31.08 17.34
C ARG A 736 -34.63 -31.10 15.84
N ASP A 737 -35.69 -30.43 15.37
CA ASP A 737 -35.98 -30.26 13.95
C ASP A 737 -34.88 -29.46 13.23
N TRP A 738 -34.36 -28.40 13.86
CA TRP A 738 -33.21 -27.67 13.32
C TRP A 738 -31.95 -28.53 13.25
N ILE A 739 -31.73 -29.42 14.21
CA ILE A 739 -30.59 -30.35 14.21
C ILE A 739 -30.68 -31.36 13.07
N THR A 740 -31.89 -31.84 12.74
CA THR A 740 -32.12 -32.83 11.67
C THR A 740 -32.08 -32.22 10.26
N HIS A 741 -32.14 -30.89 10.14
CA HIS A 741 -32.06 -30.16 8.87
C HIS A 741 -30.74 -29.37 8.76
N PRO A 742 -29.67 -29.94 8.18
CA PRO A 742 -28.32 -29.34 8.17
C PRO A 742 -28.22 -28.00 7.43
N GLU A 743 -29.16 -27.66 6.54
CA GLU A 743 -29.30 -26.30 5.98
C GLU A 743 -29.80 -25.26 7.00
N GLN A 744 -30.43 -25.70 8.08
CA GLN A 744 -30.87 -24.89 9.21
C GLN A 744 -29.89 -24.95 10.39
N PHE A 745 -29.08 -26.00 10.49
CA PHE A 745 -27.97 -26.16 11.42
C PHE A 745 -26.62 -25.89 10.74
N ILE A 746 -26.09 -24.67 10.87
CA ILE A 746 -24.75 -24.35 10.32
C ILE A 746 -23.88 -23.66 11.38
N PRO A 747 -22.95 -24.40 12.02
CA PRO A 747 -21.95 -23.81 12.90
C PRO A 747 -20.78 -23.15 12.14
N THR A 748 -20.54 -23.52 10.87
CA THR A 748 -19.38 -23.07 10.07
C THR A 748 -19.62 -23.08 8.54
N GLY A 749 -19.70 -21.91 7.90
CA GLY A 749 -19.59 -21.75 6.43
C GLY A 749 -20.91 -21.51 5.68
N ARG A 750 -21.10 -20.31 5.12
CA ARG A 750 -22.37 -19.75 4.59
C ARG A 750 -22.91 -20.43 3.31
N ARG A 751 -24.25 -20.50 3.19
CA ARG A 751 -25.01 -20.55 1.91
C ARG A 751 -25.36 -19.11 1.45
N PRO A 752 -25.63 -18.83 0.15
CA PRO A 752 -26.09 -17.52 -0.31
C PRO A 752 -27.49 -17.24 0.23
N LEU A 753 -27.75 -16.01 0.68
CA LEU A 753 -29.07 -15.62 1.17
C LEU A 753 -29.89 -14.96 0.05
N PRO A 754 -31.22 -15.15 0.03
CA PRO A 754 -32.09 -14.63 -1.01
C PRO A 754 -32.05 -13.10 -1.06
N ALA A 755 -32.26 -12.55 -2.26
CA ALA A 755 -32.53 -11.13 -2.42
C ALA A 755 -33.97 -10.86 -1.98
N GLU A 756 -34.17 -10.11 -0.89
CA GLU A 756 -35.50 -9.60 -0.55
C GLU A 756 -35.45 -8.20 0.06
N ALA A 757 -36.53 -7.47 -0.21
CA ALA A 757 -36.64 -6.02 -0.22
C ALA A 757 -36.51 -5.36 1.16
N ALA A 758 -35.86 -4.19 1.18
CA ALA A 758 -35.75 -3.34 2.36
C ALA A 758 -37.14 -2.94 2.88
N ARG A 759 -37.33 -2.99 4.20
CA ARG A 759 -38.48 -2.34 4.85
C ARG A 759 -38.39 -0.83 4.59
N ALA A 760 -39.51 -0.19 4.31
CA ALA A 760 -39.57 1.19 3.81
C ALA A 760 -38.97 2.25 4.78
N ASP A 761 -38.77 1.87 6.04
CA ASP A 761 -38.30 2.69 7.16
C ASP A 761 -36.87 2.34 7.62
N GLU A 762 -36.15 1.49 6.89
CA GLU A 762 -34.79 1.05 7.23
C GLU A 762 -33.81 1.35 6.10
N ILE A 763 -32.68 1.97 6.43
CA ILE A 763 -31.62 2.26 5.45
C ILE A 763 -30.31 1.58 5.80
N SER A 764 -29.48 1.38 4.77
CA SER A 764 -28.15 0.80 4.94
C SER A 764 -27.12 1.83 5.44
N ILE A 765 -25.99 1.35 5.98
CA ILE A 765 -24.87 2.22 6.41
C ILE A 765 -24.41 3.20 5.31
N PRO A 766 -24.20 2.77 4.04
CA PRO A 766 -23.83 3.70 2.97
C PRO A 766 -24.90 4.75 2.68
N GLU A 767 -26.18 4.40 2.75
CA GLU A 767 -27.29 5.34 2.52
C GLU A 767 -27.41 6.35 3.66
N ALA A 768 -27.25 5.92 4.91
CA ALA A 768 -27.18 6.82 6.07
C ALA A 768 -25.97 7.77 5.98
N ALA A 769 -24.82 7.25 5.55
CA ALA A 769 -23.61 8.05 5.36
C ALA A 769 -23.80 9.10 4.24
N ALA A 770 -24.45 8.73 3.14
CA ALA A 770 -24.78 9.63 2.04
C ALA A 770 -25.78 10.72 2.47
N ARG A 771 -26.84 10.39 3.23
CA ARG A 771 -27.82 11.36 3.74
C ARG A 771 -27.20 12.36 4.72
N LEU A 772 -26.30 11.89 5.58
CA LEU A 772 -25.59 12.72 6.55
C LEU A 772 -24.37 13.46 5.99
N GLY A 773 -23.93 13.15 4.77
CA GLY A 773 -22.73 13.75 4.16
C GLY A 773 -21.41 13.34 4.83
N VAL A 774 -21.34 12.14 5.42
CA VAL A 774 -20.17 11.64 6.17
C VAL A 774 -19.64 10.32 5.60
N LEU A 775 -18.46 9.87 6.05
CA LEU A 775 -17.93 8.56 5.67
C LEU A 775 -18.69 7.41 6.34
N ASP A 776 -18.84 6.27 5.66
CA ASP A 776 -19.38 5.01 6.20
C ASP A 776 -18.79 4.63 7.57
N ALA A 777 -17.50 4.92 7.78
CA ALA A 777 -16.79 4.63 9.02
C ALA A 777 -17.36 5.40 10.23
N ALA A 778 -17.83 6.64 10.02
CA ALA A 778 -18.43 7.47 11.07
C ALA A 778 -19.79 6.89 11.51
N VAL A 779 -20.62 6.49 10.55
CA VAL A 779 -21.90 5.82 10.84
C VAL A 779 -21.68 4.47 11.52
N ARG A 780 -20.71 3.67 11.03
CA ARG A 780 -20.30 2.40 11.69
C ARG A 780 -19.82 2.60 13.12
N TYR A 781 -19.18 3.72 13.41
CA TYR A 781 -18.72 4.04 14.75
C TYR A 781 -19.91 4.32 15.66
N GLN A 782 -20.89 5.14 15.25
CA GLN A 782 -22.09 5.43 16.04
C GLN A 782 -22.92 4.18 16.36
N VAL A 783 -23.02 3.26 15.39
CA VAL A 783 -23.62 1.93 15.62
C VAL A 783 -22.83 1.12 16.64
N ARG A 784 -21.50 1.14 16.54
CA ARG A 784 -20.61 0.37 17.44
C ARG A 784 -20.63 0.87 18.88
N VAL A 785 -20.72 2.18 19.09
CA VAL A 785 -20.82 2.78 20.43
C VAL A 785 -22.25 2.77 20.97
N GLY A 786 -23.19 2.14 20.26
CA GLY A 786 -24.57 1.94 20.70
C GLY A 786 -25.45 3.20 20.65
N ARG A 787 -24.99 4.28 20.01
CA ARG A 787 -25.73 5.54 19.89
C ARG A 787 -26.71 5.56 18.72
N LEU A 788 -26.46 4.74 17.70
CA LEU A 788 -27.37 4.54 16.60
C LEU A 788 -27.92 3.11 16.66
N PRO A 789 -29.21 2.92 16.97
CA PRO A 789 -29.80 1.59 16.97
C PRO A 789 -29.69 1.01 15.57
N ALA A 790 -29.07 -0.16 15.47
CA ALA A 790 -28.97 -0.89 14.22
C ALA A 790 -29.03 -2.38 14.55
N HIS A 791 -29.59 -3.14 13.62
CA HIS A 791 -29.64 -4.58 13.73
C HIS A 791 -29.02 -5.21 12.49
N ARG A 792 -28.52 -6.44 12.65
CA ARG A 792 -28.11 -7.22 11.49
C ARG A 792 -29.34 -7.81 10.85
N THR A 793 -29.54 -7.53 9.58
CA THR A 793 -30.54 -8.21 8.77
C THR A 793 -30.20 -9.70 8.67
N PRO A 794 -31.17 -10.57 8.32
CA PRO A 794 -30.89 -11.97 8.04
C PRO A 794 -29.77 -12.18 7.01
N SER A 795 -29.63 -11.27 6.02
CA SER A 795 -28.56 -11.23 5.00
C SER A 795 -27.18 -10.82 5.54
N GLY A 796 -27.07 -10.49 6.83
CA GLY A 796 -25.82 -10.13 7.51
C GLY A 796 -25.36 -8.69 7.25
N ARG A 797 -26.16 -7.88 6.54
CA ARG A 797 -25.96 -6.42 6.41
C ARG A 797 -26.47 -5.73 7.67
N ILE A 798 -26.00 -4.51 7.92
CA ILE A 798 -26.46 -3.69 9.04
C ILE A 798 -27.55 -2.77 8.50
N ALA A 799 -28.77 -2.91 9.01
CA ALA A 799 -29.89 -2.03 8.73
C ALA A 799 -30.13 -1.11 9.93
N ILE A 800 -30.41 0.16 9.62
CA ILE A 800 -30.61 1.23 10.58
C ILE A 800 -32.06 1.70 10.42
N PRO A 801 -32.92 1.57 11.44
CA PRO A 801 -34.22 2.22 11.44
C PRO A 801 -34.02 3.73 11.31
N TRP A 802 -34.63 4.34 10.29
CA TRP A 802 -34.35 5.71 9.91
C TRP A 802 -35.64 6.52 9.81
N ASN A 803 -35.70 7.59 10.61
CA ASN A 803 -36.75 8.60 10.54
C ASN A 803 -36.12 9.98 10.71
N ASP A 804 -36.91 11.03 10.45
CA ASP A 804 -36.43 12.41 10.47
C ASP A 804 -35.89 12.82 11.85
N GLN A 805 -36.44 12.26 12.93
CA GLN A 805 -35.98 12.50 14.31
C GLN A 805 -34.57 11.94 14.55
N VAL A 806 -34.28 10.74 14.03
CA VAL A 806 -32.95 10.09 14.11
C VAL A 806 -31.93 10.89 13.30
N GLU A 807 -32.30 11.37 12.11
CA GLU A 807 -31.41 12.17 11.28
C GLU A 807 -31.04 13.50 11.94
N VAL A 808 -32.03 14.22 12.49
CA VAL A 808 -31.81 15.48 13.22
C VAL A 808 -30.95 15.26 14.45
N THR A 809 -31.18 14.18 15.21
CA THR A 809 -30.40 13.86 16.41
C THR A 809 -28.94 13.55 16.06
N LEU A 810 -28.71 12.79 14.98
CA LEU A 810 -27.36 12.44 14.52
C LEU A 810 -26.61 13.63 13.94
N ARG A 811 -27.27 14.53 13.21
CA ARG A 811 -26.65 15.79 12.74
C ARG A 811 -26.22 16.65 13.93
N ALA A 812 -27.09 16.80 14.93
CA ALA A 812 -26.77 17.52 16.16
C ALA A 812 -25.62 16.87 16.96
N ASP A 813 -25.51 15.54 16.96
CA ASP A 813 -24.42 14.82 17.63
C ASP A 813 -23.10 14.82 16.83
N LEU A 814 -23.16 14.92 15.50
CA LEU A 814 -22.00 15.11 14.62
C LEU A 814 -21.44 16.53 14.70
N ASP A 815 -22.30 17.53 14.96
CA ASP A 815 -21.91 18.92 15.21
C ASP A 815 -21.35 19.16 16.63
N ARG A 816 -21.44 18.19 17.55
CA ARG A 816 -20.85 18.27 18.89
C ARG A 816 -19.35 17.93 18.87
N PRO A 817 -18.44 18.83 19.27
CA PRO A 817 -17.01 18.56 19.25
C PRO A 817 -16.57 17.76 20.49
N LYS A 818 -16.28 16.45 20.37
CA LYS A 818 -15.40 15.70 21.32
C LYS A 818 -14.58 14.55 20.66
N HIS A 819 -13.27 14.62 20.83
CA HIS A 819 -12.12 13.71 20.50
C HIS A 819 -12.26 12.19 20.82
N PRO A 820 -11.24 11.32 20.56
CA PRO A 820 -10.45 11.04 19.34
C PRO A 820 -10.36 9.51 19.04
N GLY A 821 -10.50 9.10 17.78
CA GLY A 821 -10.20 7.74 17.28
C GLY A 821 -9.44 7.81 15.96
N PRO A 822 -8.71 6.75 15.53
CA PRO A 822 -7.54 6.89 14.67
C PRO A 822 -7.90 7.33 13.24
N THR A 823 -7.44 8.54 12.89
CA THR A 823 -7.11 9.05 11.55
C THR A 823 -7.88 8.49 10.34
N GLY A 824 -8.87 9.26 9.88
CA GLY A 824 -9.22 9.38 8.46
C GLY A 824 -9.03 10.84 8.01
N PRO A 825 -8.79 11.11 6.71
CA PRO A 825 -8.56 12.47 6.21
C PRO A 825 -9.85 13.28 6.29
N GLY A 826 -9.96 14.18 7.27
CA GLY A 826 -11.14 15.03 7.44
C GLY A 826 -11.38 15.66 8.83
N SER A 827 -10.41 15.69 9.74
CA SER A 827 -10.58 16.35 11.04
C SER A 827 -10.09 17.80 11.02
N HIS A 828 -10.98 18.74 11.35
CA HIS A 828 -10.65 20.15 11.60
C HIS A 828 -9.64 20.31 12.75
N PRO A 829 -8.84 21.41 12.76
CA PRO A 829 -7.98 21.73 13.89
C PRO A 829 -8.81 21.99 15.15
N LEU A 830 -8.32 21.53 16.29
CA LEU A 830 -8.97 21.71 17.59
C LEU A 830 -8.59 23.07 18.20
N PRO A 831 -9.48 23.69 18.99
CA PRO A 831 -9.18 24.97 19.63
C PRO A 831 -8.07 24.85 20.67
N ASP A 832 -7.26 25.90 20.80
CA ASP A 832 -6.22 26.06 21.82
C ASP A 832 -6.87 26.13 23.22
N THR A 833 -7.13 24.96 23.82
CA THR A 833 -7.45 24.92 25.26
C THR A 833 -6.16 24.92 26.04
N ALA A 834 -5.96 25.99 26.81
CA ALA A 834 -4.80 26.29 27.64
C ALA A 834 -4.33 25.07 28.44
N THR A 835 -3.21 24.49 28.02
CA THR A 835 -2.29 23.79 28.94
C THR A 835 -1.66 24.82 29.87
N ALA A 836 -1.26 24.40 31.08
CA ALA A 836 -0.49 25.25 31.98
C ALA A 836 0.72 25.86 31.25
N ARG A 837 1.07 27.13 31.53
CA ARG A 837 2.16 27.85 30.84
C ARG A 837 3.42 26.98 30.77
N GLY A 838 3.78 26.56 29.56
CA GLY A 838 5.00 25.78 29.29
C GLY A 838 4.81 24.28 29.04
N GLU A 839 3.58 23.76 29.04
CA GLU A 839 3.32 22.35 28.72
C GLU A 839 2.53 22.18 27.43
N LEU A 840 2.80 21.10 26.69
CA LEU A 840 2.12 20.78 25.44
C LEU A 840 1.46 19.40 25.53
N ASN A 841 0.29 19.26 24.91
CA ASN A 841 -0.30 17.95 24.73
C ASN A 841 0.34 17.18 23.56
N VAL A 842 0.13 15.87 23.51
CA VAL A 842 0.70 14.97 22.49
C VAL A 842 0.44 15.43 21.04
N GLN A 843 -0.71 16.04 20.76
CA GLN A 843 -1.06 16.51 19.42
C GLN A 843 -0.30 17.80 19.05
N GLN A 844 -0.15 18.72 20.01
CA GLN A 844 0.64 19.94 19.83
C GLN A 844 2.12 19.63 19.60
N VAL A 845 2.67 18.67 20.36
CA VAL A 845 4.05 18.17 20.15
C VAL A 845 4.20 17.55 18.76
N ALA A 846 3.26 16.70 18.37
CA ALA A 846 3.28 16.05 17.05
C ALA A 846 3.22 17.07 15.89
N ALA A 847 2.34 18.07 15.99
CA ALA A 847 2.22 19.14 15.02
C ALA A 847 3.49 20.00 14.94
N ARG A 848 4.07 20.36 16.09
CA ARG A 848 5.29 21.19 16.19
C ARG A 848 6.53 20.50 15.62
N LEU A 849 6.59 19.17 15.69
CA LEU A 849 7.69 18.35 15.17
C LEU A 849 7.43 17.79 13.76
N GLY A 850 6.23 17.94 13.21
CA GLY A 850 5.86 17.38 11.91
C GLY A 850 5.80 15.84 11.88
N VAL A 851 5.47 15.20 13.01
CA VAL A 851 5.37 13.73 13.14
C VAL A 851 3.94 13.30 13.45
N ARG A 852 3.61 12.01 13.32
CA ARG A 852 2.28 11.50 13.72
C ARG A 852 2.21 11.41 15.26
N ALA A 853 1.06 11.75 15.83
CA ALA A 853 0.84 11.65 17.29
C ALA A 853 1.11 10.24 17.86
N GLY A 854 0.88 9.19 17.07
CA GLY A 854 1.23 7.81 17.45
C GLY A 854 2.73 7.60 17.72
N ALA A 855 3.62 8.36 17.07
CA ALA A 855 5.05 8.32 17.36
C ALA A 855 5.38 8.94 18.73
N VAL A 856 4.71 10.04 19.07
CA VAL A 856 4.87 10.70 20.38
C VAL A 856 4.35 9.80 21.51
N TYR A 857 3.19 9.15 21.33
CA TYR A 857 2.71 8.12 22.27
C TYR A 857 3.69 6.96 22.44
N TYR A 858 4.35 6.55 21.36
CA TYR A 858 5.34 5.49 21.39
C TYR A 858 6.61 5.89 22.16
N TRP A 859 7.05 7.15 22.07
CA TRP A 859 8.18 7.66 22.85
C TRP A 859 7.86 7.73 24.35
N ILE A 860 6.64 8.16 24.70
CA ILE A 860 6.16 8.16 26.09
C ILE A 860 6.06 6.73 26.63
N ALA A 861 5.51 5.79 25.85
CA ALA A 861 5.37 4.39 26.27
C ALA A 861 6.70 3.62 26.43
N ARG A 862 7.82 4.22 25.99
CA ARG A 862 9.18 3.69 26.14
C ARG A 862 10.03 4.53 27.08
N ASP A 863 9.41 5.39 27.88
CA ASP A 863 10.07 6.31 28.82
C ASP A 863 11.18 7.15 28.15
N SER A 864 11.03 7.41 26.85
CA SER A 864 11.98 8.20 26.05
C SER A 864 11.58 9.68 25.96
N LEU A 865 10.39 10.02 26.46
CA LEU A 865 9.88 11.38 26.57
C LEU A 865 9.03 11.49 27.82
N ASP A 866 9.42 12.38 28.74
CA ASP A 866 8.72 12.58 30.00
C ASP A 866 7.35 13.21 29.77
N ALA A 867 6.32 12.52 30.25
CA ALA A 867 4.94 12.99 30.23
C ALA A 867 4.24 12.58 31.52
N HIS A 868 3.32 13.41 32.00
CA HIS A 868 2.48 13.11 33.14
C HIS A 868 1.01 13.31 32.77
N ARG A 869 0.09 12.77 33.58
CA ARG A 869 -1.34 13.05 33.40
C ARG A 869 -1.71 14.34 34.10
N ALA A 870 -2.19 15.31 33.34
CA ALA A 870 -2.78 16.53 33.88
C ALA A 870 -4.12 16.23 34.59
N ALA A 871 -4.64 17.22 35.34
CA ALA A 871 -5.88 17.08 36.12
C ALA A 871 -7.12 16.73 35.28
N ASP A 872 -7.11 17.00 33.98
CA ASP A 872 -8.16 16.61 33.03
C ASP A 872 -8.01 15.17 32.50
N GLY A 873 -7.03 14.42 33.03
CA GLY A 873 -6.71 13.04 32.68
C GLY A 873 -5.90 12.89 31.38
N ARG A 874 -5.51 13.98 30.70
CA ARG A 874 -4.74 13.94 29.44
C ARG A 874 -3.24 13.90 29.70
N LEU A 875 -2.50 13.30 28.77
CA LEU A 875 -1.04 13.29 28.81
C LEU A 875 -0.49 14.68 28.41
N SER A 876 0.18 15.30 29.37
CA SER A 876 0.86 16.59 29.25
C SER A 876 2.38 16.38 29.25
N ILE A 877 3.06 17.07 28.35
CA ILE A 877 4.52 17.00 28.15
C ILE A 877 5.07 18.38 28.53
N PRO A 878 5.95 18.47 29.56
CA PRO A 878 6.64 19.72 29.86
C PRO A 878 7.50 20.13 28.68
N TRP A 879 7.25 21.30 28.09
CA TRP A 879 7.96 21.76 26.90
C TRP A 879 9.16 22.63 27.28
N THR A 880 10.10 22.02 28.00
CA THR A 880 11.40 22.60 28.33
C THR A 880 12.35 22.51 27.13
N SER A 881 13.44 23.28 27.16
CA SER A 881 14.50 23.21 26.13
C SER A 881 15.04 21.79 25.94
N ASP A 882 15.16 21.03 27.03
CA ASP A 882 15.71 19.68 27.03
C ASP A 882 14.74 18.69 26.39
N ASN A 883 13.46 18.76 26.75
CA ASN A 883 12.42 17.93 26.13
C ASN A 883 12.19 18.29 24.67
N GLU A 884 12.33 19.57 24.27
CA GLU A 884 12.28 19.96 22.87
C GLU A 884 13.47 19.36 22.09
N ALA A 885 14.68 19.37 22.65
CA ALA A 885 15.87 18.77 22.02
C ALA A 885 15.72 17.24 21.85
N VAL A 886 15.28 16.54 22.90
CA VAL A 886 15.00 15.09 22.87
C VAL A 886 13.92 14.78 21.84
N CYS A 887 12.83 15.55 21.83
CA CYS A 887 11.75 15.42 20.85
C CYS A 887 12.21 15.60 19.41
N ARG A 888 13.07 16.60 19.12
CA ARG A 888 13.62 16.83 17.79
C ARG A 888 14.56 15.71 17.36
N GLN A 889 15.36 15.17 18.28
CA GLN A 889 16.23 14.02 18.02
C GLN A 889 15.42 12.76 17.70
N LEU A 890 14.40 12.44 18.51
CA LEU A 890 13.50 11.31 18.30
C LEU A 890 12.66 11.46 17.02
N ALA A 891 12.22 12.67 16.70
CA ALA A 891 11.55 12.96 15.43
C ALA A 891 12.47 12.69 14.23
N ALA A 892 13.74 13.13 14.28
CA ALA A 892 14.72 12.89 13.23
C ALA A 892 15.03 11.39 13.05
N GLN A 893 15.10 10.62 14.14
CA GLN A 893 15.27 9.16 14.09
C GLN A 893 14.03 8.44 13.53
N THR A 894 12.84 8.90 13.89
CA THR A 894 11.56 8.34 13.43
C THR A 894 11.31 8.65 11.94
N MET A 895 11.75 9.81 11.47
CA MET A 895 11.76 10.16 10.03
C MET A 895 12.80 9.38 9.21
N LYS A 896 13.92 8.94 9.82
CA LYS A 896 14.93 8.08 9.17
C LYS A 896 14.51 6.60 9.06
N SER A 897 13.59 6.13 9.91
CA SER A 897 13.14 4.74 9.99
C SER A 897 11.81 4.46 9.27
N ALA A 898 11.13 5.49 8.78
CA ALA A 898 10.00 5.33 7.87
C ALA A 898 10.49 5.24 6.41
N PRO A 899 10.13 4.18 5.64
CA PRO A 899 10.34 4.21 4.20
C PRO A 899 9.56 5.40 3.65
N THR A 900 10.29 6.26 2.96
CA THR A 900 9.80 7.55 2.49
C THR A 900 8.81 7.35 1.34
N THR A 901 7.55 7.04 1.63
CA THR A 901 6.45 7.39 0.73
C THR A 901 6.19 8.89 0.85
N ARG A 902 7.17 9.68 0.41
CA ARG A 902 6.93 11.06 -0.01
C ARG A 902 6.28 10.97 -1.39
N THR A 903 4.96 11.04 -1.44
CA THR A 903 4.27 11.61 -2.59
C THR A 903 4.70 13.07 -2.69
N LEU A 904 5.84 13.29 -3.35
CA LEU A 904 6.14 14.56 -4.00
C LEU A 904 5.11 14.68 -5.14
N THR A 905 4.05 15.46 -4.91
CA THR A 905 3.35 16.15 -5.98
C THR A 905 4.34 17.11 -6.63
N ALA A 906 5.10 16.59 -7.60
CA ALA A 906 5.76 17.41 -8.61
C ALA A 906 4.68 17.96 -9.54
N GLY A 907 4.00 19.01 -9.07
CA GLY A 907 3.16 19.87 -9.89
C GLY A 907 3.97 21.08 -10.31
N GLY A 908 4.83 20.93 -11.32
CA GLY A 908 5.60 22.03 -11.89
C GLY A 908 6.66 21.53 -12.87
N ALA A 909 6.57 22.02 -14.12
CA ALA A 909 7.46 21.80 -15.26
C ALA A 909 7.42 20.41 -15.92
N VAL A 910 6.45 20.22 -16.84
CA VAL A 910 6.70 20.12 -18.30
C VAL A 910 5.50 20.75 -19.01
#